data_AF-M1BDS7-F1
#
_entry.id   AF-M1BDS7-F1
#
_cell.length_a   1.000
_cell.length_b   1.000
_cell.length_c   1.000
_cell.angle_alpha   90.00
_cell.angle_beta   90.00
_cell.angle_gamma   90.00
#
_symmetry.space_group_name_H-M   'P 1'
#
loop_
_entity.id
_entity.type
_entity.pdbx_description
1 polymer ?
#
loop_
_entity_poly.entity_id
_entity_poly.type
_entity_poly.pdbx_seq_one_letter_code
_entity_poly.pdbx_strand_id
1 'polypeptide(L)'
;MGAWLAFKATEFLSREEVDFFSWGELDVCAQTIVRDFSLGASKIFSARLPSGPHWSIGGDIQANADAGYLSSKVTCLLESLLEYRDQKDLRCIIFVERIITAIVLRSLLNELLPELCGWRTEYTAGHISVVQSQSRKLQNKIVEEFRKGLVNIIVATSILEEGLDVQSCNLVIRFDPSATVCSFIQSRGRARMQNSDFLLMVRSGDDSTLTRMHNYMASGEIMRQESLRHASIPCSPLDDELYDEPCYKVESTGAIVTLSSSVSLLYLYCSRLPSDGYFKPNPRCVIDKETGTCTLQLPKSCPLQRIISVQGNNKISKQLACLDACKELHRMGALTDNLVPDIMEEETINKESECQIHTVEELKYFPPELVSHCGNDSEALYYCYLVELQHDFYNDFQLHGIILAVRTRLKFDDEIMAFDLDVDRRGRLQVQLNYHKVVALTSEEIQRCRRFQSSVFRILLDRDLSKLQDALAAVQLPIGSAVSDYLLLPSLGTTPEINWKCVNSLLFPSQVLGDKHMDCCSTQGCKRSVSTKTGVVCSCMLENSLVFTPHNGHIYCITGFLDNLDCNSLLDMRTGEPITYIKYYKKRHGINICFEEEPLLRGKHICKVHNYLQRCRTQKAKDSTDSSVELPPELCSLIMSPVSISTLNTYSYVPSIMHRIESLVMASNLKRMHLDHCTLNIFIPTVKVLEAMTTKKCLEKFHLESLETLGDSFLKYAASIQLFKTYENHHEGLLTVKKNKIISNDALCRLGCARKIPGFIRNEPFDLKAWLIPGDNSQIHTFDEEFLTSSDKMYSREKQKFKSKRVADVVEALIGAYLSSGGEVAALSFMKWLGVDIDFVDAPLPRHFPMNAEKLINVRYLESLLHYKFNDPSLLVEALTHGSYMLPEIPRCYQRLEFLGDAVLDYVVTAHLYFKYPGLTPGLITDLRSASVNNECYAQSAVKAGLHKHILHASQDLQRQILGTVEDFEKLDLLSTFGWEAETTFPKVLGDVIESLGGAIFVDSGFNKDTTFQSIRPLLEPLVTPQTVKLQPVRELSELCDQKGYIKKKDVVSRENGVAYITVEVEANGVIHKSTCSGRDKIMAKKVASKNVLKSLKECPSNA
;
A
#
# COMPACT_ATOMS: atom_id res chain seq x y z
N MET A 1 35.71 -47.26 3.33
CA MET A 1 34.79 -46.53 4.22
C MET A 1 35.30 -46.52 5.66
N GLY A 2 35.72 -47.67 6.22
CA GLY A 2 36.36 -47.76 7.54
C GLY A 2 35.61 -48.70 8.47
N ALA A 3 36.22 -49.12 9.57
CA ALA A 3 35.61 -50.09 10.50
C ALA A 3 34.33 -49.56 11.16
N TRP A 4 34.23 -48.24 11.37
CA TRP A 4 33.05 -47.63 11.99
C TRP A 4 31.83 -47.62 11.06
N LEU A 5 32.02 -47.28 9.77
CA LEU A 5 30.94 -47.34 8.79
C LEU A 5 30.51 -48.80 8.50
N ALA A 6 31.43 -49.76 8.62
CA ALA A 6 31.11 -51.19 8.55
C ALA A 6 30.23 -51.62 9.73
N PHE A 7 30.55 -51.17 10.96
CA PHE A 7 29.71 -51.38 12.14
C PHE A 7 28.28 -50.84 11.92
N LYS A 8 28.14 -49.57 11.48
CA LYS A 8 26.82 -48.97 11.22
C LYS A 8 26.05 -49.68 10.11
N ALA A 9 26.74 -50.20 9.09
CA ALA A 9 26.10 -51.03 8.07
C ALA A 9 25.52 -52.32 8.67
N THR A 10 26.31 -53.03 9.50
CA THR A 10 25.88 -54.27 10.15
C THR A 10 24.79 -54.04 11.21
N GLU A 11 24.84 -52.92 11.92
CA GLU A 11 23.81 -52.50 12.88
C GLU A 11 22.49 -52.26 12.15
N PHE A 12 22.50 -51.48 11.07
CA PHE A 12 21.30 -51.21 10.27
C PHE A 12 20.68 -52.49 9.69
N LEU A 13 21.52 -53.39 9.15
CA LEU A 13 21.09 -54.67 8.55
C LEU A 13 20.62 -55.72 9.56
N SER A 14 20.81 -55.50 10.87
CA SER A 14 20.41 -56.43 11.93
C SER A 14 19.07 -56.09 12.62
N ARG A 15 18.43 -54.96 12.27
CA ARG A 15 17.15 -54.50 12.85
C ARG A 15 15.95 -55.27 12.29
N GLU A 16 14.95 -55.54 13.13
CA GLU A 16 13.73 -56.30 12.76
C GLU A 16 12.74 -55.53 11.87
N GLU A 17 12.78 -54.19 11.85
CA GLU A 17 11.82 -53.33 11.13
C GLU A 17 12.12 -53.13 9.63
N VAL A 18 13.09 -53.85 9.06
CA VAL A 18 13.42 -53.73 7.63
C VAL A 18 12.61 -54.77 6.87
N ASP A 19 11.44 -54.41 6.35
CA ASP A 19 10.64 -55.28 5.48
C ASP A 19 11.43 -55.60 4.19
N PHE A 20 11.96 -56.82 4.12
CA PHE A 20 12.50 -57.40 2.88
C PHE A 20 11.32 -57.89 2.02
N PHE A 21 10.81 -57.07 1.09
CA PHE A 21 9.90 -57.60 0.08
C PHE A 21 10.69 -58.51 -0.90
N SER A 22 10.11 -59.64 -1.32
CA SER A 22 10.77 -60.62 -2.20
C SER A 22 10.30 -60.50 -3.64
N TRP A 23 11.24 -60.69 -4.58
CA TRP A 23 10.93 -61.20 -5.92
C TRP A 23 11.86 -62.40 -6.14
N GLY A 24 11.26 -63.57 -6.35
CA GLY A 24 11.95 -64.86 -6.37
C GLY A 24 12.10 -65.45 -4.98
N GLU A 25 11.84 -66.75 -4.85
CA GLU A 25 11.97 -67.56 -3.63
C GLU A 25 13.41 -67.51 -3.09
N LEU A 26 13.76 -66.44 -2.40
CA LEU A 26 14.83 -66.48 -1.42
C LEU A 26 14.21 -67.07 -0.16
N ASP A 27 14.60 -68.32 0.10
CA ASP A 27 14.27 -69.10 1.29
C ASP A 27 14.31 -68.20 2.54
N VAL A 28 13.32 -68.31 3.43
CA VAL A 28 13.25 -67.57 4.70
C VAL A 28 14.54 -67.76 5.53
N CYS A 29 15.26 -68.87 5.27
CA CYS A 29 16.63 -69.10 5.71
C CYS A 29 17.61 -67.98 5.32
N ALA A 30 17.61 -67.46 4.09
CA ALA A 30 18.60 -66.50 3.60
C ALA A 30 18.49 -65.12 4.30
N GLN A 31 17.28 -64.64 4.59
CA GLN A 31 17.07 -63.39 5.34
C GLN A 31 17.52 -63.53 6.80
N THR A 32 17.19 -64.67 7.41
CA THR A 32 17.63 -65.02 8.77
C THR A 32 19.15 -65.13 8.83
N ILE A 33 19.78 -65.77 7.84
CA ILE A 33 21.24 -65.89 7.71
C ILE A 33 21.89 -64.51 7.56
N VAL A 34 21.39 -63.62 6.70
CA VAL A 34 21.96 -62.27 6.51
C VAL A 34 21.82 -61.46 7.80
N ARG A 35 20.69 -61.56 8.49
CA ARG A 35 20.46 -60.88 9.77
C ARG A 35 21.38 -61.42 10.87
N ASP A 36 21.48 -62.73 11.01
CA ASP A 36 22.31 -63.38 12.04
C ASP A 36 23.80 -63.16 11.78
N PHE A 37 24.21 -63.21 10.51
CA PHE A 37 25.55 -62.83 10.08
C PHE A 37 25.84 -61.36 10.38
N SER A 38 24.90 -60.45 10.06
CA SER A 38 25.05 -59.01 10.32
C SER A 38 25.08 -58.72 11.82
N LEU A 39 24.28 -59.42 12.62
CA LEU A 39 24.28 -59.32 14.08
C LEU A 39 25.61 -59.83 14.67
N GLY A 40 26.12 -60.95 14.18
CA GLY A 40 27.43 -61.48 14.55
C GLY A 40 28.57 -60.52 14.18
N ALA A 41 28.55 -60.00 12.96
CA ALA A 41 29.51 -59.00 12.49
C ALA A 41 29.43 -57.69 13.30
N SER A 42 28.22 -57.21 13.62
CA SER A 42 27.99 -56.02 14.44
C SER A 42 28.61 -56.15 15.83
N LYS A 43 28.47 -57.32 16.48
CA LYS A 43 29.11 -57.62 17.78
C LYS A 43 30.64 -57.62 17.70
N ILE A 44 31.20 -58.15 16.60
CA ILE A 44 32.66 -58.17 16.38
C ILE A 44 33.17 -56.74 16.17
N PHE A 45 32.50 -55.95 15.34
CA PHE A 45 32.90 -54.56 15.11
C PHE A 45 32.74 -53.71 16.37
N SER A 46 31.64 -53.84 17.13
CA SER A 46 31.44 -53.08 18.38
C SER A 46 32.51 -53.39 19.42
N ALA A 47 32.97 -54.65 19.51
CA ALA A 47 34.04 -55.04 20.43
C ALA A 47 35.42 -54.48 20.06
N ARG A 48 35.60 -54.06 18.80
CA ARG A 48 36.86 -53.50 18.27
C ARG A 48 36.85 -51.98 18.16
N LEU A 49 35.70 -51.34 18.39
CA LEU A 49 35.57 -49.88 18.44
C LEU A 49 35.78 -49.39 19.89
N PRO A 50 36.43 -48.23 20.10
CA PRO A 50 36.58 -47.66 21.43
C PRO A 50 35.21 -47.39 22.05
N SER A 51 35.06 -47.68 23.34
CA SER A 51 33.83 -47.42 24.10
C SER A 51 34.17 -46.72 25.41
N GLY A 52 33.85 -45.42 25.48
CA GLY A 52 34.03 -44.59 26.67
C GLY A 52 33.16 -43.34 26.59
N PRO A 53 32.78 -42.73 27.74
CA PRO A 53 31.84 -41.60 27.78
C PRO A 53 32.36 -40.31 27.11
N HIS A 54 33.66 -40.24 26.80
CA HIS A 54 34.30 -39.11 26.13
C HIS A 54 34.80 -39.42 24.71
N TRP A 55 34.56 -40.63 24.19
CA TRP A 55 34.98 -40.98 22.84
C TRP A 55 33.84 -40.75 21.84
N SER A 56 34.09 -39.92 20.83
CA SER A 56 33.22 -39.75 19.67
C SER A 56 34.02 -39.93 18.39
N ILE A 57 33.36 -40.43 17.34
CA ILE A 57 33.98 -40.55 16.01
C ILE A 57 34.38 -39.18 15.42
N GLY A 58 33.88 -38.08 16.01
CA GLY A 58 34.18 -36.70 15.62
C GLY A 58 35.27 -35.98 16.39
N GLY A 59 35.84 -36.59 17.43
CA GLY A 59 36.84 -35.92 18.28
C GLY A 59 38.15 -35.60 17.55
N ASP A 60 38.72 -36.57 16.84
CA ASP A 60 39.93 -36.39 16.01
C ASP A 60 39.82 -37.23 14.74
N ILE A 61 39.50 -36.56 13.62
CA ILE A 61 39.29 -37.20 12.32
C ILE A 61 40.58 -37.87 11.81
N GLN A 62 41.74 -37.26 12.08
CA GLN A 62 43.03 -37.77 11.62
C GLN A 62 43.44 -39.00 12.42
N ALA A 63 43.32 -38.96 13.75
CA ALA A 63 43.58 -40.12 14.60
C ALA A 63 42.63 -41.29 14.29
N ASN A 64 41.36 -40.99 13.97
CA ASN A 64 40.38 -42.01 13.57
C ASN A 64 40.66 -42.60 12.17
N ALA A 65 41.27 -41.83 11.27
CA ALA A 65 41.75 -42.33 9.98
C ALA A 65 42.99 -43.22 10.14
N ASP A 66 43.96 -42.80 10.97
CA ASP A 66 45.19 -43.54 11.24
C ASP A 66 44.92 -44.86 11.99
N ALA A 67 43.90 -44.87 12.86
CA ALA A 67 43.40 -46.08 13.53
C ALA A 67 42.56 -47.00 12.62
N GLY A 68 42.28 -46.60 11.36
CA GLY A 68 41.50 -47.38 10.39
C GLY A 68 39.98 -47.37 10.63
N TYR A 69 39.47 -46.51 11.52
CA TYR A 69 38.04 -46.36 11.77
C TYR A 69 37.33 -45.63 10.63
N LEU A 70 38.01 -44.66 10.00
CA LEU A 70 37.60 -43.97 8.78
C LEU A 70 38.61 -44.25 7.65
N SER A 71 38.13 -44.36 6.41
CA SER A 71 39.02 -44.43 5.25
C SER A 71 39.39 -43.05 4.74
N SER A 72 40.57 -42.92 4.10
CA SER A 72 41.02 -41.67 3.46
C SER A 72 39.99 -41.02 2.52
N LYS A 73 39.18 -41.81 1.80
CA LYS A 73 38.08 -41.30 0.96
C LYS A 73 36.98 -40.59 1.78
N VAL A 74 36.69 -41.07 2.98
CA VAL A 74 35.69 -40.47 3.88
C VAL A 74 36.29 -39.25 4.59
N THR A 75 37.56 -39.31 4.98
CA THR A 75 38.30 -38.15 5.51
C THR A 75 38.31 -36.99 4.52
N CYS A 76 38.65 -37.26 3.26
CA CYS A 76 38.63 -36.25 2.19
C CYS A 76 37.23 -35.64 1.96
N LEU A 77 36.16 -36.45 2.07
CA LEU A 77 34.79 -35.94 1.99
C LEU A 77 34.47 -34.98 3.15
N LEU A 78 34.90 -35.33 4.37
CA LEU A 78 34.68 -34.49 5.55
C LEU A 78 35.47 -33.18 5.45
N GLU A 79 36.75 -33.24 5.07
CA GLU A 79 37.59 -32.05 4.83
C GLU A 79 36.96 -31.13 3.78
N SER A 80 36.50 -31.70 2.65
CA SER A 80 35.83 -30.94 1.58
C SER A 80 34.53 -30.28 2.04
N LEU A 81 33.77 -30.91 2.96
CA LEU A 81 32.56 -30.31 3.52
C LEU A 81 32.88 -29.21 4.54
N LEU A 82 33.95 -29.36 5.32
CA LEU A 82 34.37 -28.40 6.34
C LEU A 82 34.87 -27.08 5.75
N GLU A 83 35.37 -27.07 4.51
CA GLU A 83 35.69 -25.84 3.78
C GLU A 83 34.49 -24.89 3.64
N TYR A 84 33.27 -25.43 3.63
CA TYR A 84 32.04 -24.65 3.48
C TYR A 84 31.36 -24.30 4.81
N ARG A 85 32.01 -24.55 5.96
CA ARG A 85 31.40 -24.39 7.30
C ARG A 85 30.83 -22.99 7.58
N ASP A 86 31.43 -21.96 6.98
CA ASP A 86 31.04 -20.56 7.19
C ASP A 86 29.84 -20.14 6.30
N GLN A 87 29.40 -21.02 5.39
CA GLN A 87 28.28 -20.77 4.49
C GLN A 87 26.93 -21.02 5.17
N LYS A 88 26.19 -19.94 5.43
CA LYS A 88 24.93 -19.95 6.19
C LYS A 88 23.76 -20.69 5.52
N ASP A 89 23.77 -20.87 4.20
CA ASP A 89 22.69 -21.51 3.46
C ASP A 89 23.17 -22.67 2.58
N LEU A 90 23.93 -23.60 3.16
CA LEU A 90 24.40 -24.79 2.43
C LEU A 90 23.23 -25.69 1.99
N ARG A 91 23.27 -26.06 0.71
CA ARG A 91 22.42 -27.05 0.03
C ARG A 91 23.34 -27.95 -0.77
N CYS A 92 23.68 -29.08 -0.16
CA CYS A 92 24.61 -30.05 -0.69
C CYS A 92 23.90 -31.35 -1.07
N ILE A 93 24.24 -31.91 -2.23
CA ILE A 93 23.86 -33.26 -2.61
C ILE A 93 25.12 -34.11 -2.78
N ILE A 94 25.19 -35.23 -2.05
CA ILE A 94 26.27 -36.21 -2.15
C ILE A 94 25.74 -37.43 -2.89
N PHE A 95 26.23 -37.65 -4.11
CA PHE A 95 25.85 -38.80 -4.94
C PHE A 95 26.74 -40.01 -4.66
N VAL A 96 26.09 -41.14 -4.34
CA VAL A 96 26.72 -42.43 -4.06
C VAL A 96 26.13 -43.54 -4.94
N GLU A 97 26.88 -44.61 -5.18
CA GLU A 97 26.44 -45.71 -6.04
C GLU A 97 25.45 -46.65 -5.33
N ARG A 98 25.70 -46.93 -4.04
CA ARG A 98 24.96 -47.95 -3.27
C ARG A 98 24.07 -47.35 -2.19
N ILE A 99 22.89 -47.92 -1.98
CA ILE A 99 21.92 -47.49 -0.96
C ILE A 99 22.53 -47.58 0.45
N ILE A 100 23.20 -48.70 0.76
CA ILE A 100 23.85 -48.88 2.06
C ILE A 100 24.88 -47.79 2.35
N THR A 101 25.61 -47.32 1.32
CA THR A 101 26.56 -46.20 1.44
C THR A 101 25.84 -44.91 1.82
N ALA A 102 24.67 -44.63 1.23
CA ALA A 102 23.87 -43.45 1.56
C ALA A 102 23.42 -43.46 3.03
N ILE A 103 23.00 -44.62 3.53
CA ILE A 103 22.53 -44.81 4.89
C ILE A 103 23.66 -44.61 5.90
N VAL A 104 24.81 -45.25 5.70
CA VAL A 104 25.92 -45.17 6.65
C VAL A 104 26.59 -43.80 6.65
N LEU A 105 26.70 -43.15 5.49
CA LEU A 105 27.19 -41.76 5.42
C LEU A 105 26.23 -40.80 6.11
N ARG A 106 24.91 -40.96 5.95
CA ARG A 106 23.92 -40.19 6.72
C ARG A 106 24.05 -40.40 8.22
N SER A 107 24.38 -41.62 8.67
CA SER A 107 24.64 -41.87 10.09
C SER A 107 25.89 -41.14 10.57
N LEU A 108 26.99 -41.20 9.81
CA LEU A 108 28.24 -40.51 10.14
C LEU A 108 28.06 -38.99 10.19
N LEU A 109 27.49 -38.42 9.14
CA LEU A 109 27.36 -36.97 9.00
C LEU A 109 26.42 -36.37 10.06
N ASN A 110 25.39 -37.09 10.50
CA ASN A 110 24.53 -36.64 11.60
C ASN A 110 25.17 -36.79 12.99
N GLU A 111 26.21 -37.61 13.15
CA GLU A 111 26.98 -37.65 14.40
C GLU A 111 28.06 -36.55 14.44
N LEU A 112 28.53 -36.07 13.29
CA LEU A 112 29.64 -35.12 13.19
C LEU A 112 29.22 -33.65 12.98
N LEU A 113 28.36 -33.41 11.99
CA LEU A 113 28.10 -32.06 11.48
C LEU A 113 27.18 -31.20 12.36
N PRO A 114 26.23 -31.74 13.15
CA PRO A 114 25.43 -30.91 14.05
C PRO A 114 26.26 -30.18 15.10
N GLU A 115 27.30 -30.82 15.65
CA GLU A 115 28.19 -30.21 16.65
C GLU A 115 29.15 -29.18 16.04
N LEU A 116 29.58 -29.38 14.79
CA LEU A 116 30.61 -28.56 14.14
C LEU A 116 30.03 -27.40 13.31
N CYS A 117 28.89 -27.59 12.63
CA CYS A 117 28.35 -26.65 11.64
C CYS A 117 26.82 -26.47 11.72
N GLY A 118 26.13 -27.22 12.58
CA GLY A 118 24.67 -27.17 12.71
C GLY A 118 23.91 -27.75 11.51
N TRP A 119 24.57 -28.50 10.61
CA TRP A 119 23.95 -29.05 9.41
C TRP A 119 23.24 -30.38 9.67
N ARG A 120 22.04 -30.52 9.11
CA ARG A 120 21.28 -31.77 9.14
C ARG A 120 21.38 -32.53 7.82
N THR A 121 21.62 -33.84 7.91
CA THR A 121 21.78 -34.73 6.77
C THR A 121 20.67 -35.78 6.70
N GLU A 122 20.09 -35.99 5.51
CA GLU A 122 19.15 -37.09 5.24
C GLU A 122 19.59 -37.89 4.00
N TYR A 123 19.02 -39.08 3.78
CA TYR A 123 19.34 -39.90 2.61
C TYR A 123 18.11 -40.14 1.72
N THR A 124 18.35 -40.23 0.41
CA THR A 124 17.32 -40.57 -0.59
C THR A 124 17.77 -41.71 -1.50
N ALA A 125 16.97 -42.76 -1.61
CA ALA A 125 17.30 -43.95 -2.38
C ALA A 125 16.21 -44.34 -3.39
N GLY A 126 16.62 -44.81 -4.57
CA GLY A 126 15.72 -45.32 -5.62
C GLY A 126 15.21 -46.74 -5.37
N HIS A 127 14.16 -47.15 -6.10
CA HIS A 127 13.41 -48.41 -5.90
C HIS A 127 14.07 -49.69 -6.45
N ILE A 128 15.35 -49.67 -6.84
CA ILE A 128 15.94 -50.76 -7.66
C ILE A 128 16.23 -52.03 -6.85
N SER A 129 16.36 -51.97 -5.52
CA SER A 129 16.45 -53.17 -4.67
C SER A 129 15.30 -53.24 -3.66
N VAL A 130 14.59 -54.37 -3.70
CA VAL A 130 13.42 -54.66 -2.85
C VAL A 130 13.77 -54.76 -1.36
N VAL A 131 15.07 -54.85 -1.05
CA VAL A 131 15.64 -54.97 0.29
C VAL A 131 15.71 -53.64 1.04
N GLN A 132 15.70 -52.48 0.36
CA GLN A 132 15.92 -51.16 0.99
C GLN A 132 15.20 -50.03 0.22
N SER A 133 13.86 -50.02 0.21
CA SER A 133 13.09 -48.98 -0.51
C SER A 133 12.51 -47.90 0.40
N GLN A 134 12.61 -46.63 -0.01
CA GLN A 134 11.89 -45.51 0.62
C GLN A 134 10.60 -45.23 -0.15
N SER A 135 9.50 -44.95 0.55
CA SER A 135 8.24 -44.58 -0.12
C SER A 135 8.36 -43.22 -0.82
N ARG A 136 7.64 -43.06 -1.95
CA ARG A 136 7.58 -41.79 -2.68
C ARG A 136 7.10 -40.61 -1.82
N LYS A 137 6.22 -40.88 -0.84
CA LYS A 137 5.76 -39.88 0.14
C LYS A 137 6.90 -39.38 1.03
N LEU A 138 7.75 -40.30 1.52
CA LEU A 138 8.91 -39.96 2.34
C LEU A 138 9.97 -39.21 1.52
N GLN A 139 10.23 -39.64 0.28
CA GLN A 139 11.15 -38.94 -0.64
C GLN A 139 10.70 -37.50 -0.88
N ASN A 140 9.41 -37.27 -1.17
CA ASN A 140 8.86 -35.92 -1.37
C ASN A 140 8.96 -35.07 -0.10
N LYS A 141 8.71 -35.66 1.07
CA LYS A 141 8.86 -34.98 2.37
C LYS A 141 10.30 -34.50 2.57
N ILE A 142 11.30 -35.36 2.34
CA ILE A 142 12.73 -35.01 2.50
C ILE A 142 13.13 -33.90 1.52
N VAL A 143 12.69 -33.99 0.27
CA VAL A 143 12.96 -32.95 -0.75
C VAL A 143 12.29 -31.62 -0.36
N GLU A 144 11.09 -31.65 0.20
CA GLU A 144 10.40 -30.44 0.68
C GLU A 144 11.09 -29.83 1.91
N GLU A 145 11.57 -30.66 2.83
CA GLU A 145 12.41 -30.23 3.97
C GLU A 145 13.72 -29.59 3.50
N PHE A 146 14.35 -30.15 2.46
CA PHE A 146 15.54 -29.59 1.82
C PHE A 146 15.26 -28.24 1.13
N ARG A 147 14.14 -28.11 0.40
CA ARG A 147 13.68 -26.81 -0.17
C ARG A 147 13.45 -25.76 0.92
N LYS A 148 12.93 -26.16 2.08
CA LYS A 148 12.67 -25.28 3.22
C LYS A 148 13.92 -24.94 4.04
N GLY A 149 15.06 -25.57 3.74
CA GLY A 149 16.32 -25.40 4.47
C GLY A 149 16.41 -26.09 5.81
N LEU A 150 15.54 -27.07 6.05
CA LEU A 150 15.55 -27.90 7.26
C LEU A 150 16.55 -29.05 7.16
N VAL A 151 16.87 -29.48 5.93
CA VAL A 151 17.92 -30.44 5.59
C VAL A 151 18.93 -29.71 4.72
N ASN A 152 20.20 -29.74 5.11
CA ASN A 152 21.28 -29.06 4.40
C ASN A 152 21.99 -29.99 3.41
N ILE A 153 22.10 -31.27 3.76
CA ILE A 153 22.81 -32.27 2.97
C ILE A 153 21.89 -33.46 2.67
N ILE A 154 21.79 -33.84 1.40
CA ILE A 154 21.15 -35.10 1.00
C ILE A 154 22.22 -36.06 0.48
N VAL A 155 22.31 -37.25 1.06
CA VAL A 155 23.07 -38.35 0.47
C VAL A 155 22.15 -39.18 -0.42
N ALA A 156 22.36 -39.14 -1.73
CA ALA A 156 21.44 -39.69 -2.71
C ALA A 156 22.10 -40.73 -3.61
N THR A 157 21.31 -41.72 -4.02
CA THR A 157 21.62 -42.54 -5.21
C THR A 157 21.16 -41.80 -6.48
N SER A 158 21.21 -42.45 -7.65
CA SER A 158 20.83 -41.84 -8.93
C SER A 158 19.37 -41.32 -9.02
N ILE A 159 18.54 -41.56 -8.00
CA ILE A 159 17.14 -41.08 -7.93
C ILE A 159 16.98 -39.56 -7.97
N LEU A 160 17.99 -38.79 -7.56
CA LEU A 160 17.98 -37.33 -7.66
C LEU A 160 18.68 -36.80 -8.92
N GLU A 161 19.22 -37.69 -9.75
CA GLU A 161 19.70 -37.33 -11.09
C GLU A 161 18.49 -37.03 -11.98
N GLU A 162 17.51 -37.95 -12.01
CA GLU A 162 16.23 -37.80 -12.72
C GLU A 162 15.04 -38.29 -11.91
N GLY A 163 13.93 -37.57 -11.98
CA GLY A 163 12.63 -38.04 -11.49
C GLY A 163 12.07 -37.33 -10.26
N LEU A 164 12.84 -36.51 -9.55
CA LEU A 164 12.34 -35.61 -8.50
C LEU A 164 12.80 -34.18 -8.78
N ASP A 165 11.87 -33.23 -8.69
CA ASP A 165 12.19 -31.81 -8.79
C ASP A 165 12.84 -31.36 -7.46
N VAL A 166 14.08 -30.87 -7.53
CA VAL A 166 14.88 -30.44 -6.39
C VAL A 166 15.46 -29.06 -6.70
N GLN A 167 15.47 -28.18 -5.71
CA GLN A 167 16.03 -26.82 -5.85
C GLN A 167 17.51 -26.86 -6.23
N SER A 168 17.97 -25.82 -6.93
CA SER A 168 19.38 -25.61 -7.24
C SER A 168 20.24 -25.66 -5.97
N CYS A 169 21.34 -26.40 -6.03
CA CYS A 169 22.29 -26.60 -4.94
C CYS A 169 23.50 -25.67 -5.11
N ASN A 170 24.17 -25.39 -3.99
CA ASN A 170 25.45 -24.68 -3.99
C ASN A 170 26.65 -25.62 -3.99
N LEU A 171 26.47 -26.86 -3.54
CA LEU A 171 27.52 -27.87 -3.61
C LEU A 171 26.93 -29.19 -4.10
N VAL A 172 27.60 -29.85 -5.02
CA VAL A 172 27.27 -31.22 -5.41
C VAL A 172 28.54 -32.04 -5.40
N ILE A 173 28.55 -33.11 -4.61
CA ILE A 173 29.71 -34.00 -4.46
C ILE A 173 29.38 -35.36 -5.04
N ARG A 174 30.17 -35.79 -6.02
CA ARG A 174 30.16 -37.18 -6.51
C ARG A 174 31.15 -37.98 -5.69
N PHE A 175 30.64 -38.66 -4.65
CA PHE A 175 31.44 -39.56 -3.84
C PHE A 175 31.89 -40.78 -4.67
N ASP A 176 31.02 -41.31 -5.52
CA ASP A 176 31.35 -42.35 -6.49
C ASP A 176 31.27 -41.79 -7.93
N PRO A 177 32.18 -42.21 -8.83
CA PRO A 177 32.22 -41.70 -10.21
C PRO A 177 30.97 -42.09 -11.00
N SER A 178 30.49 -41.19 -11.86
CA SER A 178 29.29 -41.43 -12.68
C SER A 178 29.46 -42.60 -13.64
N ALA A 179 28.44 -43.47 -13.72
CA ALA A 179 28.43 -44.61 -14.63
C ALA A 179 28.29 -44.21 -16.11
N THR A 180 27.63 -43.07 -16.40
CA THR A 180 27.35 -42.59 -17.76
C THR A 180 27.52 -41.07 -17.88
N VAL A 181 27.70 -40.58 -19.12
CA VAL A 181 27.73 -39.14 -19.45
C VAL A 181 26.43 -38.44 -19.02
N CYS A 182 25.29 -39.11 -19.18
CA CYS A 182 23.98 -38.55 -18.84
C CYS A 182 23.85 -38.29 -17.33
N SER A 183 24.20 -39.29 -16.52
CA SER A 183 24.26 -39.20 -15.05
C SER A 183 25.22 -38.09 -14.60
N PHE A 184 26.38 -37.97 -15.24
CA PHE A 184 27.33 -36.89 -14.99
C PHE A 184 26.71 -35.50 -15.24
N ILE A 185 26.14 -35.28 -16.43
CA ILE A 185 25.52 -33.99 -16.82
C ILE A 185 24.36 -33.62 -15.89
N GLN A 186 23.49 -34.58 -15.56
CA GLN A 186 22.32 -34.35 -14.70
C GLN A 186 22.73 -33.98 -13.27
N SER A 187 23.68 -34.71 -12.68
CA SER A 187 24.19 -34.38 -11.35
C SER A 187 24.90 -33.03 -11.31
N ARG A 188 25.73 -32.73 -12.32
CA ARG A 188 26.36 -31.40 -12.47
C ARG A 188 25.30 -30.32 -12.60
N GLY A 189 24.24 -30.61 -13.34
CA GLY A 189 23.07 -29.75 -13.49
C GLY A 189 22.29 -29.51 -12.19
N ARG A 190 22.65 -30.10 -11.04
CA ARG A 190 22.05 -29.74 -9.74
C ARG A 190 22.79 -28.59 -9.06
N ALA A 191 24.08 -28.37 -9.36
CA ALA A 191 24.86 -27.22 -8.93
C ALA A 191 24.56 -26.01 -9.83
N ARG A 192 23.51 -25.25 -9.52
CA ARG A 192 23.06 -24.09 -10.34
C ARG A 192 22.94 -22.78 -9.55
N MET A 193 23.22 -22.78 -8.26
CA MET A 193 23.24 -21.53 -7.48
C MET A 193 24.45 -20.68 -7.89
N GLN A 194 24.39 -19.36 -7.67
CA GLN A 194 25.52 -18.48 -7.94
C GLN A 194 26.72 -18.92 -7.09
N ASN A 195 27.90 -19.08 -7.72
CA ASN A 195 29.12 -19.64 -7.12
C ASN A 195 28.96 -21.08 -6.60
N SER A 196 28.20 -21.93 -7.31
CA SER A 196 28.07 -23.34 -6.94
C SER A 196 29.25 -24.18 -7.43
N ASP A 197 29.69 -25.12 -6.59
CA ASP A 197 30.79 -26.03 -6.89
C ASP A 197 30.30 -27.46 -7.16
N PHE A 198 31.01 -28.14 -8.07
CA PHE A 198 30.79 -29.55 -8.40
C PHE A 198 32.08 -30.34 -8.16
N LEU A 199 32.09 -31.12 -7.08
CA LEU A 199 33.26 -31.90 -6.65
C LEU A 199 33.16 -33.36 -7.11
N LEU A 200 34.24 -33.88 -7.68
CA LEU A 200 34.36 -35.27 -8.11
C LEU A 200 35.47 -35.95 -7.33
N MET A 201 35.15 -37.01 -6.60
CA MET A 201 36.15 -37.75 -5.84
C MET A 201 36.77 -38.85 -6.69
N VAL A 202 38.07 -38.75 -6.96
CA VAL A 202 38.84 -39.74 -7.72
C VAL A 202 39.95 -40.30 -6.84
N ARG A 203 40.22 -41.60 -6.96
CA ARG A 203 41.33 -42.23 -6.23
C ARG A 203 42.66 -41.77 -6.85
N SER A 204 43.59 -41.31 -6.02
CA SER A 204 44.94 -40.95 -6.48
C SER A 204 45.60 -42.14 -7.19
N GLY A 205 46.10 -41.92 -8.41
CA GLY A 205 46.71 -42.93 -9.29
C GLY A 205 45.72 -43.74 -10.16
N ASP A 206 44.42 -43.42 -10.17
CA ASP A 206 43.44 -44.04 -11.09
C ASP A 206 43.25 -43.19 -12.36
N ASP A 207 44.24 -43.25 -13.26
CA ASP A 207 44.25 -42.52 -14.52
C ASP A 207 43.10 -42.93 -15.47
N SER A 208 42.55 -44.14 -15.29
CA SER A 208 41.45 -44.66 -16.11
C SER A 208 40.13 -43.92 -15.84
N THR A 209 39.81 -43.70 -14.56
CA THR A 209 38.62 -42.94 -14.15
C THR A 209 38.79 -41.46 -14.46
N LEU A 210 40.00 -40.92 -14.28
CA LEU A 210 40.32 -39.51 -14.57
C LEU A 210 40.17 -39.21 -16.08
N THR A 211 40.69 -40.08 -16.94
CA THR A 211 40.52 -39.99 -18.41
C THR A 211 39.04 -40.08 -18.81
N ARG A 212 38.28 -41.00 -18.21
CA ARG A 212 36.84 -41.13 -18.46
C ARG A 212 36.06 -39.87 -18.06
N MET A 213 36.42 -39.21 -16.96
CA MET A 213 35.82 -37.94 -16.55
C MET A 213 36.14 -36.80 -17.51
N HIS A 214 37.38 -36.69 -17.99
CA HIS A 214 37.73 -35.72 -19.04
C HIS A 214 36.91 -35.94 -20.31
N ASN A 215 36.70 -37.20 -20.71
CA ASN A 215 35.84 -37.53 -21.86
C ASN A 215 34.38 -37.12 -21.62
N TYR A 216 33.85 -37.24 -20.40
CA TYR A 216 32.50 -36.78 -20.07
C TYR A 216 32.37 -35.26 -20.13
N MET A 217 33.40 -34.53 -19.65
CA MET A 217 33.44 -33.08 -19.77
C MET A 217 33.49 -32.62 -21.23
N ALA A 218 34.36 -33.24 -22.04
CA ALA A 218 34.47 -32.95 -23.47
C ALA A 218 33.15 -33.27 -24.21
N SER A 219 32.55 -34.43 -23.94
CA SER A 219 31.28 -34.85 -24.56
C SER A 219 30.13 -33.90 -24.20
N GLY A 220 30.05 -33.46 -22.95
CA GLY A 220 29.03 -32.49 -22.52
C GLY A 220 29.20 -31.11 -23.16
N GLU A 221 30.45 -30.68 -23.40
CA GLU A 221 30.74 -29.43 -24.11
C GLU A 221 30.42 -29.53 -25.60
N ILE A 222 30.75 -30.65 -26.24
CA ILE A 222 30.38 -30.93 -27.64
C ILE A 222 28.86 -30.89 -27.81
N MET A 223 28.09 -31.55 -26.93
CA MET A 223 26.62 -31.50 -26.95
C MET A 223 26.07 -30.08 -26.80
N ARG A 224 26.69 -29.26 -25.95
CA ARG A 224 26.30 -27.86 -25.74
C ARG A 224 26.58 -27.01 -26.97
N GLN A 225 27.76 -27.14 -27.56
CA GLN A 225 28.15 -26.39 -28.76
C GLN A 225 27.27 -26.78 -29.96
N GLU A 226 27.01 -28.07 -30.15
CA GLU A 226 26.15 -28.52 -31.25
C GLU A 226 24.69 -28.11 -31.02
N SER A 227 24.19 -28.13 -29.77
CA SER A 227 22.85 -27.59 -29.47
C SER A 227 22.74 -26.09 -29.73
N LEU A 228 23.76 -25.30 -29.37
CA LEU A 228 23.79 -23.85 -29.64
C LEU A 228 23.88 -23.58 -31.14
N ARG A 229 24.67 -24.37 -31.87
CA ARG A 229 24.76 -24.32 -33.32
C ARG A 229 23.41 -24.63 -33.98
N HIS A 230 22.71 -25.68 -33.54
CA HIS A 230 21.36 -26.00 -34.01
C HIS A 230 20.32 -24.95 -33.61
N ALA A 231 20.43 -24.32 -32.44
CA ALA A 231 19.54 -23.23 -32.01
C ALA A 231 19.77 -21.92 -32.79
N SER A 232 20.98 -21.71 -33.32
CA SER A 232 21.35 -20.53 -34.11
C SER A 232 20.96 -20.64 -35.60
N ILE A 233 20.60 -21.84 -36.06
CA ILE A 233 20.07 -22.08 -37.40
C ILE A 233 18.55 -22.08 -37.27
N PRO A 234 17.81 -21.13 -37.90
CA PRO A 234 16.36 -21.25 -38.00
C PRO A 234 16.07 -22.61 -38.61
N CYS A 235 15.30 -23.47 -37.92
CA CYS A 235 14.84 -24.70 -38.53
C CYS A 235 14.20 -24.32 -39.87
N SER A 236 14.81 -24.77 -40.97
CA SER A 236 14.11 -24.76 -42.26
C SER A 236 12.79 -25.49 -42.04
N PRO A 237 11.67 -25.01 -42.60
CA PRO A 237 10.41 -25.73 -42.51
C PRO A 237 10.68 -27.18 -42.91
N LEU A 238 10.30 -28.13 -42.04
CA LEU A 238 10.39 -29.54 -42.36
C LEU A 238 9.62 -29.75 -43.67
N ASP A 239 10.25 -30.39 -44.66
CA ASP A 239 9.57 -30.77 -45.90
C ASP A 239 8.31 -31.57 -45.53
N ASP A 240 7.14 -31.08 -45.97
CA ASP A 240 5.80 -31.60 -45.66
C ASP A 240 5.59 -33.08 -46.07
N GLU A 241 6.55 -33.72 -46.75
CA GLU A 241 6.41 -35.04 -47.36
C GLU A 241 6.86 -36.23 -46.48
N LEU A 242 7.38 -36.01 -45.26
CA LEU A 242 8.00 -37.08 -44.46
C LEU A 242 7.22 -37.57 -43.23
N TYR A 243 6.11 -36.95 -42.84
CA TYR A 243 5.29 -37.43 -41.71
C TYR A 243 3.79 -37.40 -42.02
N ASP A 244 3.22 -38.58 -42.26
CA ASP A 244 1.78 -38.84 -42.37
C ASP A 244 1.06 -38.75 -40.99
N GLU A 245 1.62 -37.98 -40.04
CA GLU A 245 1.06 -37.81 -38.69
C GLU A 245 0.20 -36.52 -38.61
N PRO A 246 -1.05 -36.60 -38.11
CA PRO A 246 -1.93 -35.43 -38.03
C PRO A 246 -1.37 -34.37 -37.07
N CYS A 247 -1.12 -33.16 -37.59
CA CYS A 247 -0.65 -32.01 -36.83
C CYS A 247 -1.57 -30.78 -37.02
N TYR A 248 -1.42 -29.77 -36.17
CA TYR A 248 -2.08 -28.48 -36.31
C TYR A 248 -1.05 -27.38 -36.43
N LYS A 249 -1.07 -26.63 -37.55
CA LYS A 249 -0.16 -25.52 -37.83
C LYS A 249 -0.94 -24.21 -37.87
N VAL A 250 -0.41 -23.20 -37.19
CA VAL A 250 -0.94 -21.83 -37.23
C VAL A 250 -0.25 -21.09 -38.38
N GLU A 251 -1.04 -20.56 -39.33
CA GLU A 251 -0.51 -19.94 -40.55
C GLU A 251 0.25 -18.62 -40.30
N SER A 252 -0.14 -17.85 -39.28
CA SER A 252 0.44 -16.54 -38.96
C SER A 252 1.86 -16.64 -38.38
N THR A 253 2.09 -17.58 -37.47
CA THR A 253 3.35 -17.72 -36.70
C THR A 253 4.19 -18.92 -37.14
N GLY A 254 3.59 -19.87 -37.88
CA GLY A 254 4.21 -21.15 -38.20
C GLY A 254 4.30 -22.12 -37.01
N ALA A 255 3.66 -21.82 -35.87
CA ALA A 255 3.65 -22.70 -34.71
C ALA A 255 2.92 -24.02 -35.02
N ILE A 256 3.47 -25.16 -34.56
CA ILE A 256 2.93 -26.50 -34.83
C ILE A 256 2.71 -27.26 -33.53
N VAL A 257 1.53 -27.87 -33.38
CA VAL A 257 1.23 -28.88 -32.35
C VAL A 257 1.05 -30.24 -33.02
N THR A 258 1.82 -31.22 -32.57
CA THR A 258 1.77 -32.62 -33.03
C THR A 258 0.90 -33.45 -32.08
N LEU A 259 0.57 -34.69 -32.47
CA LEU A 259 -0.14 -35.63 -31.59
C LEU A 259 0.53 -35.81 -30.22
N SER A 260 1.86 -35.91 -30.19
CA SER A 260 2.62 -36.11 -28.96
C SER A 260 2.69 -34.86 -28.08
N SER A 261 2.86 -33.66 -28.68
CA SER A 261 2.93 -32.41 -27.93
C SER A 261 1.56 -31.90 -27.46
N SER A 262 0.47 -32.29 -28.12
CA SER A 262 -0.90 -31.89 -27.76
C SER A 262 -1.28 -32.24 -26.32
N VAL A 263 -0.85 -33.41 -25.83
CA VAL A 263 -1.12 -33.83 -24.46
C VAL A 263 -0.40 -32.91 -23.47
N SER A 264 0.90 -32.68 -23.67
CA SER A 264 1.70 -31.82 -22.79
C SER A 264 1.17 -30.39 -22.78
N LEU A 265 0.79 -29.84 -23.94
CA LEU A 265 0.23 -28.50 -24.05
C LEU A 265 -1.11 -28.38 -23.32
N LEU A 266 -2.01 -29.37 -23.47
CA LEU A 266 -3.30 -29.34 -22.80
C LEU A 266 -3.17 -29.45 -21.27
N TYR A 267 -2.25 -30.27 -20.77
CA TYR A 267 -1.95 -30.34 -19.34
C TYR A 267 -1.31 -29.04 -18.83
N LEU A 268 -0.41 -28.43 -19.62
CA LEU A 268 0.16 -27.13 -19.31
C LEU A 268 -0.95 -26.06 -19.20
N TYR A 269 -1.86 -26.01 -20.18
CA TYR A 269 -3.00 -25.11 -20.17
C TYR A 269 -3.87 -25.32 -18.93
N CYS A 270 -4.28 -26.57 -18.66
CA CYS A 270 -5.11 -26.87 -17.48
C CYS A 270 -4.43 -26.51 -16.16
N SER A 271 -3.10 -26.69 -16.06
CA SER A 271 -2.34 -26.30 -14.86
C SER A 271 -2.34 -24.80 -14.57
N ARG A 272 -2.70 -23.98 -15.57
CA ARG A 272 -2.81 -22.52 -15.46
C ARG A 272 -4.23 -22.01 -15.21
N LEU A 273 -5.23 -22.89 -15.24
CA LEU A 273 -6.59 -22.53 -14.86
C LEU A 273 -6.67 -22.28 -13.33
N PRO A 274 -7.68 -21.52 -12.86
CA PRO A 274 -7.87 -21.27 -11.44
C PRO A 274 -7.92 -22.57 -10.63
N SER A 275 -7.06 -22.66 -9.61
CA SER A 275 -6.93 -23.83 -8.74
C SER A 275 -6.93 -23.39 -7.29
N ASP A 276 -7.43 -24.23 -6.40
CA ASP A 276 -7.42 -23.98 -4.97
C ASP A 276 -6.75 -25.14 -4.20
N GLY A 277 -6.84 -25.10 -2.86
CA GLY A 277 -6.28 -26.16 -2.01
C GLY A 277 -6.96 -27.52 -2.16
N TYR A 278 -8.14 -27.58 -2.79
CA TYR A 278 -9.01 -28.76 -2.84
C TYR A 278 -9.17 -29.35 -4.25
N PHE A 279 -8.83 -28.59 -5.29
CA PHE A 279 -8.99 -28.96 -6.68
C PHE A 279 -7.85 -28.42 -7.56
N LYS A 280 -7.19 -29.35 -8.26
CA LYS A 280 -6.21 -29.04 -9.32
C LYS A 280 -6.83 -29.35 -10.67
N PRO A 281 -7.04 -28.35 -11.54
CA PRO A 281 -7.64 -28.54 -12.85
C PRO A 281 -6.77 -29.47 -13.70
N ASN A 282 -7.34 -30.58 -14.16
CA ASN A 282 -6.68 -31.53 -15.05
C ASN A 282 -7.68 -32.08 -16.08
N PRO A 283 -7.23 -32.36 -17.31
CA PRO A 283 -8.08 -33.00 -18.30
C PRO A 283 -8.37 -34.45 -17.91
N ARG A 284 -9.62 -34.90 -18.05
CA ARG A 284 -10.05 -36.29 -17.82
C ARG A 284 -10.40 -36.93 -19.17
N CYS A 285 -9.58 -37.85 -19.69
CA CYS A 285 -9.99 -38.74 -20.78
C CYS A 285 -10.51 -40.05 -20.19
N VAL A 286 -11.76 -40.37 -20.50
CA VAL A 286 -12.37 -41.67 -20.24
C VAL A 286 -12.36 -42.45 -21.55
N ILE A 287 -11.69 -43.60 -21.56
CA ILE A 287 -11.65 -44.48 -22.73
C ILE A 287 -12.67 -45.58 -22.50
N ASP A 288 -13.71 -45.60 -23.31
CA ASP A 288 -14.61 -46.73 -23.36
C ASP A 288 -13.98 -47.84 -24.22
N LYS A 289 -13.64 -48.95 -23.56
CA LYS A 289 -12.96 -50.09 -24.18
C LYS A 289 -13.87 -50.88 -25.11
N GLU A 290 -15.19 -50.79 -24.96
CA GLU A 290 -16.16 -51.52 -25.79
C GLU A 290 -16.41 -50.81 -27.12
N THR A 291 -16.45 -49.47 -27.12
CA THR A 291 -16.71 -48.66 -28.32
C THR A 291 -15.44 -48.07 -28.96
N GLY A 292 -14.28 -48.15 -28.31
CA GLY A 292 -13.03 -47.55 -28.80
C GLY A 292 -13.05 -46.01 -28.78
N THR A 293 -13.94 -45.41 -27.99
CA THR A 293 -14.15 -43.96 -27.93
C THR A 293 -13.37 -43.35 -26.75
N CYS A 294 -12.44 -42.41 -26.97
CA CYS A 294 -11.93 -41.54 -25.90
C CYS A 294 -12.85 -40.33 -25.79
N THR A 295 -13.32 -40.10 -24.58
CA THR A 295 -14.15 -38.98 -24.19
C THR A 295 -13.33 -38.05 -23.31
N LEU A 296 -12.94 -36.89 -23.83
CA LEU A 296 -12.15 -35.89 -23.13
C LEU A 296 -13.07 -34.85 -22.49
N GLN A 297 -12.90 -34.67 -21.18
CA GLN A 297 -13.57 -33.66 -20.37
C GLN A 297 -12.53 -32.69 -19.81
N LEU A 298 -12.74 -31.40 -20.06
CA LEU A 298 -11.91 -30.32 -19.53
C LEU A 298 -12.51 -29.76 -18.23
N PRO A 299 -11.69 -29.14 -17.35
CA PRO A 299 -12.17 -28.47 -16.15
C PRO A 299 -13.23 -27.41 -16.43
N LYS A 300 -14.17 -27.16 -15.51
CA LYS A 300 -15.26 -26.18 -15.70
C LYS A 300 -14.79 -24.73 -15.88
N SER A 301 -13.60 -24.40 -15.38
CA SER A 301 -12.97 -23.09 -15.59
C SER A 301 -12.45 -22.90 -17.03
N CYS A 302 -12.44 -23.96 -17.86
CA CYS A 302 -12.08 -23.89 -19.27
C CYS A 302 -13.26 -23.32 -20.10
N PRO A 303 -13.02 -22.46 -21.10
CA PRO A 303 -14.07 -21.96 -21.99
C PRO A 303 -14.70 -23.07 -22.85
N LEU A 304 -13.95 -24.13 -23.14
CA LEU A 304 -14.41 -25.26 -23.93
C LEU A 304 -15.23 -26.23 -23.06
N GLN A 305 -16.56 -26.06 -23.08
CA GLN A 305 -17.50 -26.83 -22.27
C GLN A 305 -18.00 -28.12 -22.94
N ARG A 306 -17.74 -28.28 -24.25
CA ARG A 306 -18.17 -29.45 -25.00
C ARG A 306 -17.26 -30.64 -24.69
N ILE A 307 -17.88 -31.80 -24.47
CA ILE A 307 -17.18 -33.07 -24.38
C ILE A 307 -16.67 -33.45 -25.78
N ILE A 308 -15.37 -33.69 -25.90
CA ILE A 308 -14.75 -34.12 -27.16
C ILE A 308 -14.70 -35.64 -27.15
N SER A 309 -15.40 -36.26 -28.10
CA SER A 309 -15.41 -37.71 -28.28
C SER A 309 -14.76 -38.04 -29.62
N VAL A 310 -13.67 -38.83 -29.58
CA VAL A 310 -12.97 -39.31 -30.77
C VAL A 310 -12.95 -40.84 -30.77
N GLN A 311 -13.33 -41.43 -31.90
CA GLN A 311 -13.23 -42.87 -32.14
C GLN A 311 -11.86 -43.20 -32.76
N GLY A 312 -11.16 -44.21 -32.23
CA GLY A 312 -9.86 -44.60 -32.77
C GLY A 312 -9.15 -45.70 -31.98
N ASN A 313 -7.92 -46.03 -32.39
CA ASN A 313 -7.08 -47.01 -31.70
C ASN A 313 -6.69 -46.53 -30.29
N ASN A 314 -6.89 -47.36 -29.25
CA ASN A 314 -6.70 -47.06 -27.83
C ASN A 314 -5.38 -46.32 -27.48
N LYS A 315 -4.31 -46.50 -28.27
CA LYS A 315 -3.02 -45.81 -28.05
C LYS A 315 -3.01 -44.35 -28.53
N ILE A 316 -3.77 -44.00 -29.57
CA ILE A 316 -3.71 -42.70 -30.26
C ILE A 316 -4.98 -41.85 -29.99
N SER A 317 -6.11 -42.48 -29.63
CA SER A 317 -7.38 -41.77 -29.38
C SER A 317 -7.28 -40.65 -28.35
N LYS A 318 -6.44 -40.82 -27.31
CA LYS A 318 -6.18 -39.75 -26.32
C LYS A 318 -5.47 -38.56 -26.95
N GLN A 319 -4.46 -38.80 -27.78
CA GLN A 319 -3.68 -37.74 -28.44
C GLN A 319 -4.53 -37.00 -29.48
N LEU A 320 -5.37 -37.71 -30.23
CA LEU A 320 -6.31 -37.11 -31.17
C LEU A 320 -7.34 -36.22 -30.45
N ALA A 321 -7.93 -36.71 -29.36
CA ALA A 321 -8.86 -35.91 -28.56
C ALA A 321 -8.18 -34.66 -27.97
N CYS A 322 -6.93 -34.77 -27.49
CA CYS A 322 -6.17 -33.61 -27.02
C CYS A 322 -5.81 -32.64 -28.15
N LEU A 323 -5.46 -33.14 -29.34
CA LEU A 323 -5.13 -32.31 -30.50
C LEU A 323 -6.34 -31.50 -30.97
N ASP A 324 -7.52 -32.14 -31.05
CA ASP A 324 -8.76 -31.43 -31.38
C ASP A 324 -9.14 -30.43 -30.28
N ALA A 325 -8.89 -30.74 -29.00
CA ALA A 325 -9.04 -29.77 -27.91
C ALA A 325 -8.13 -28.55 -28.10
N CYS A 326 -6.85 -28.74 -28.44
CA CYS A 326 -5.92 -27.65 -28.70
C CYS A 326 -6.36 -26.76 -29.89
N LYS A 327 -6.88 -27.36 -30.96
CA LYS A 327 -7.43 -26.61 -32.11
C LYS A 327 -8.59 -25.72 -31.70
N GLU A 328 -9.55 -26.28 -30.95
CA GLU A 328 -10.71 -25.53 -30.48
C GLU A 328 -10.31 -24.44 -29.47
N LEU A 329 -9.38 -24.74 -28.55
CA LEU A 329 -8.86 -23.74 -27.60
C LEU A 329 -8.17 -22.57 -28.30
N HIS A 330 -7.42 -22.82 -29.37
CA HIS A 330 -6.83 -21.77 -30.20
C HIS A 330 -7.91 -20.95 -30.94
N ARG A 331 -8.90 -21.61 -31.56
CA ARG A 331 -10.04 -20.92 -32.21
C ARG A 331 -10.83 -20.04 -31.25
N MET A 332 -10.92 -20.44 -29.98
CA MET A 332 -11.58 -19.67 -28.92
C MET A 332 -10.69 -18.58 -28.30
N GLY A 333 -9.43 -18.44 -28.74
CA GLY A 333 -8.46 -17.48 -28.21
C GLY A 333 -7.89 -17.83 -26.83
N ALA A 334 -8.12 -19.04 -26.33
CA ALA A 334 -7.56 -19.50 -25.04
C ALA A 334 -6.08 -19.93 -25.15
N LEU A 335 -5.66 -20.30 -26.36
CA LEU A 335 -4.27 -20.41 -26.76
C LEU A 335 -3.98 -19.29 -27.75
N THR A 336 -2.80 -18.68 -27.66
CA THR A 336 -2.39 -17.60 -28.57
C THR A 336 -1.86 -18.16 -29.89
N ASP A 337 -1.59 -17.31 -30.88
CA ASP A 337 -1.06 -17.73 -32.19
C ASP A 337 0.28 -18.49 -32.07
N ASN A 338 1.02 -18.31 -30.96
CA ASN A 338 2.22 -19.07 -30.64
C ASN A 338 1.94 -20.41 -29.92
N LEU A 339 0.67 -20.81 -29.82
CA LEU A 339 0.19 -22.03 -29.16
C LEU A 339 0.60 -22.13 -27.69
N VAL A 340 0.62 -21.00 -26.98
CA VAL A 340 0.84 -20.92 -25.54
C VAL A 340 -0.42 -20.45 -24.81
N PRO A 341 -0.63 -20.79 -23.53
CA PRO A 341 -1.77 -20.30 -22.76
C PRO A 341 -1.78 -18.76 -22.68
N ASP A 342 -2.92 -18.14 -22.98
CA ASP A 342 -3.10 -16.67 -23.01
C ASP A 342 -2.64 -15.97 -21.72
N ILE A 343 -2.90 -16.59 -20.57
CA ILE A 343 -2.46 -16.05 -19.27
C ILE A 343 -0.95 -15.83 -19.18
N MET A 344 -0.14 -16.66 -19.86
CA MET A 344 1.31 -16.52 -19.84
C MET A 344 1.78 -15.31 -20.66
N GLU A 345 1.06 -14.99 -21.74
CA GLU A 345 1.37 -13.83 -22.57
C GLU A 345 0.96 -12.54 -21.84
N GLU A 346 -0.26 -12.49 -21.26
CA GLU A 346 -0.70 -11.35 -20.45
C GLU A 346 0.14 -11.14 -19.18
N GLU A 347 0.58 -12.20 -18.49
CA GLU A 347 1.52 -12.10 -17.36
C GLU A 347 2.89 -11.54 -17.79
N THR A 348 3.36 -11.88 -18.98
CA THR A 348 4.64 -11.40 -19.51
C THR A 348 4.55 -9.94 -19.91
N ILE A 349 3.50 -9.55 -20.63
CA ILE A 349 3.22 -8.15 -20.99
C ILE A 349 3.08 -7.29 -19.73
N ASN A 350 2.42 -7.79 -18.69
CA ASN A 350 2.31 -7.06 -17.42
C ASN A 350 3.67 -6.87 -16.74
N LYS A 351 4.53 -7.90 -16.72
CA LYS A 351 5.90 -7.77 -16.17
C LYS A 351 6.78 -6.80 -16.96
N GLU A 352 6.60 -6.71 -18.28
CA GLU A 352 7.31 -5.75 -19.13
C GLU A 352 6.73 -4.33 -19.01
N SER A 353 5.43 -4.20 -18.72
CA SER A 353 4.73 -2.92 -18.56
C SER A 353 4.88 -2.30 -17.17
N GLU A 354 5.41 -3.03 -16.18
CA GLU A 354 5.84 -2.52 -14.87
C GLU A 354 7.12 -1.65 -15.02
N CYS A 355 7.03 -0.57 -15.80
CA CYS A 355 8.04 0.47 -15.79
C CYS A 355 8.05 1.15 -14.41
N GLN A 356 9.14 0.95 -13.67
CA GLN A 356 9.39 1.42 -12.30
C GLN A 356 9.46 2.97 -12.20
N ILE A 357 8.32 3.66 -12.32
CA ILE A 357 8.24 5.06 -11.87
C ILE A 357 8.05 5.03 -10.35
N HIS A 358 9.14 4.88 -9.61
CA HIS A 358 9.06 4.89 -8.14
C HIS A 358 8.83 6.30 -7.57
N THR A 359 9.25 7.34 -8.30
CA THR A 359 9.14 8.74 -7.88
C THR A 359 8.68 9.60 -9.05
N VAL A 360 7.59 10.36 -8.85
CA VAL A 360 7.08 11.37 -9.78
C VAL A 360 7.63 12.72 -9.31
N GLU A 361 8.28 13.47 -10.21
CA GLU A 361 8.75 14.83 -9.97
C GLU A 361 7.92 15.78 -10.82
N GLU A 362 7.06 16.56 -10.17
CA GLU A 362 6.14 17.49 -10.85
C GLU A 362 6.23 18.89 -10.23
N LEU A 363 5.77 19.89 -10.97
CA LEU A 363 5.73 21.27 -10.52
C LEU A 363 4.52 21.52 -9.62
N LYS A 364 4.73 22.25 -8.51
CA LYS A 364 3.67 22.67 -7.59
C LYS A 364 2.94 23.87 -8.17
N TYR A 365 1.65 23.71 -8.43
CA TYR A 365 0.84 24.72 -9.07
C TYR A 365 0.39 25.83 -8.13
N PHE A 366 0.25 27.02 -8.71
CA PHE A 366 -0.23 28.23 -8.07
C PHE A 366 -1.35 28.84 -8.96
N PRO A 367 -2.44 29.35 -8.36
CA PRO A 367 -3.62 29.73 -9.10
C PRO A 367 -3.36 30.96 -10.00
N PRO A 368 -3.68 30.90 -11.30
CA PRO A 368 -3.52 32.02 -12.22
C PRO A 368 -4.37 33.23 -11.81
N GLU A 369 -5.47 33.02 -11.09
CA GLU A 369 -6.34 34.10 -10.65
C GLU A 369 -5.66 35.09 -9.68
N LEU A 370 -4.58 34.66 -9.01
CA LEU A 370 -3.81 35.44 -8.04
C LEU A 370 -2.48 35.96 -8.60
N VAL A 371 -2.19 35.71 -9.88
CA VAL A 371 -0.94 36.10 -10.55
C VAL A 371 -1.25 37.11 -11.64
N SER A 372 -0.36 38.07 -11.85
CA SER A 372 -0.40 38.91 -13.04
C SER A 372 1.01 39.25 -13.53
N HIS A 373 1.09 39.72 -14.77
CA HIS A 373 2.32 40.28 -15.30
C HIS A 373 2.42 41.75 -14.90
N CYS A 374 3.59 42.16 -14.43
CA CYS A 374 3.86 43.56 -14.12
C CYS A 374 3.85 44.38 -15.43
N GLY A 375 2.73 45.08 -15.70
CA GLY A 375 2.55 46.01 -16.82
C GLY A 375 2.61 47.47 -16.38
N ASN A 376 2.94 48.38 -17.31
CA ASN A 376 2.95 49.83 -17.10
C ASN A 376 1.55 50.47 -17.25
N ASP A 377 0.49 49.77 -16.82
CA ASP A 377 -0.86 50.28 -16.94
C ASP A 377 -1.06 51.43 -15.95
N SER A 378 -1.49 52.59 -16.45
CA SER A 378 -1.80 53.79 -15.65
C SER A 378 -2.95 53.55 -14.66
N GLU A 379 -3.85 52.63 -14.99
CA GLU A 379 -4.95 52.17 -14.14
C GLU A 379 -5.15 50.66 -14.32
N ALA A 380 -5.48 49.95 -13.24
CA ALA A 380 -5.81 48.53 -13.28
C ALA A 380 -7.15 48.25 -12.60
N LEU A 381 -7.91 47.30 -13.15
CA LEU A 381 -9.20 46.86 -12.62
C LEU A 381 -9.01 45.72 -11.63
N TYR A 382 -9.63 45.84 -10.46
CA TYR A 382 -9.66 44.82 -9.42
C TYR A 382 -11.08 44.43 -9.06
N TYR A 383 -11.35 43.13 -8.99
CA TYR A 383 -12.56 42.56 -8.41
C TYR A 383 -12.39 42.48 -6.90
N CYS A 384 -13.22 43.19 -6.16
CA CYS A 384 -13.18 43.27 -4.70
C CYS A 384 -14.16 42.30 -4.06
N TYR A 385 -13.64 41.53 -3.12
CA TYR A 385 -14.38 40.60 -2.28
C TYR A 385 -14.25 41.01 -0.82
N LEU A 386 -15.36 41.04 -0.08
CA LEU A 386 -15.35 41.27 1.35
C LEU A 386 -15.16 39.94 2.08
N VAL A 387 -14.08 39.84 2.87
CA VAL A 387 -13.80 38.76 3.81
C VAL A 387 -14.38 39.16 5.17
N GLU A 388 -15.50 38.56 5.52
CA GLU A 388 -16.15 38.73 6.81
C GLU A 388 -15.67 37.67 7.80
N LEU A 389 -15.44 38.09 9.05
CA LEU A 389 -14.95 37.24 10.12
C LEU A 389 -15.97 37.22 11.26
N GLN A 390 -16.59 36.06 11.47
CA GLN A 390 -17.54 35.82 12.55
C GLN A 390 -16.91 34.86 13.56
N HIS A 391 -16.99 35.17 14.85
CA HIS A 391 -16.36 34.36 15.90
C HIS A 391 -17.33 34.01 17.02
N ASP A 392 -17.22 32.79 17.54
CA ASP A 392 -18.11 32.27 18.58
C ASP A 392 -17.57 32.49 20.00
N PHE A 393 -16.45 33.19 20.14
CA PHE A 393 -15.72 33.34 21.40
C PHE A 393 -15.71 34.77 21.92
N TYR A 394 -15.74 34.91 23.26
CA TYR A 394 -15.67 36.20 23.95
C TYR A 394 -14.29 36.83 23.72
N ASN A 395 -14.26 37.95 22.98
CA ASN A 395 -13.08 38.78 22.77
C ASN A 395 -13.45 40.22 23.14
N ASP A 396 -12.52 40.94 23.78
CA ASP A 396 -12.68 42.36 24.15
C ASP A 396 -12.53 43.32 22.96
N PHE A 397 -12.43 42.81 21.73
CA PHE A 397 -12.18 43.61 20.53
C PHE A 397 -12.99 43.13 19.32
N GLN A 398 -13.48 44.08 18.53
CA GLN A 398 -14.22 43.83 17.30
C GLN A 398 -13.23 43.51 16.16
N LEU A 399 -13.50 42.46 15.37
CA LEU A 399 -12.77 42.17 14.13
C LEU A 399 -13.33 43.03 12.99
N HIS A 400 -12.46 43.54 12.13
CA HIS A 400 -12.85 44.30 10.95
C HIS A 400 -12.86 43.40 9.71
N GLY A 401 -13.69 43.73 8.71
CA GLY A 401 -13.65 43.03 7.42
C GLY A 401 -12.35 43.32 6.67
N ILE A 402 -11.97 42.43 5.76
CA ILE A 402 -10.82 42.62 4.86
C ILE A 402 -11.34 42.60 3.43
N ILE A 403 -10.84 43.51 2.60
CA ILE A 403 -11.14 43.52 1.16
C ILE A 403 -10.01 42.79 0.45
N LEU A 404 -10.35 41.65 -0.17
CA LEU A 404 -9.48 40.95 -1.11
C LEU A 404 -9.76 41.51 -2.52
N ALA A 405 -8.78 42.19 -3.11
CA ALA A 405 -8.86 42.70 -4.47
C ALA A 405 -7.97 41.88 -5.40
N VAL A 406 -8.54 41.29 -6.45
CA VAL A 406 -7.84 40.43 -7.43
C VAL A 406 -8.09 40.90 -8.85
N ARG A 407 -7.14 40.68 -9.78
CA ARG A 407 -7.30 41.13 -11.19
C ARG A 407 -8.33 40.35 -11.99
N THR A 408 -8.62 39.12 -11.59
CA THR A 408 -9.57 38.25 -12.25
C THR A 408 -10.67 37.83 -11.30
N ARG A 409 -11.88 37.62 -11.82
CA ARG A 409 -13.01 37.18 -11.00
C ARG A 409 -12.78 35.74 -10.55
N LEU A 410 -12.73 35.51 -9.24
CA LEU A 410 -12.73 34.18 -8.64
C LEU A 410 -14.04 33.48 -8.97
N LYS A 411 -13.94 32.26 -9.52
CA LYS A 411 -15.08 31.41 -9.87
C LYS A 411 -15.23 30.32 -8.82
N PHE A 412 -16.22 30.48 -7.94
CA PHE A 412 -16.63 29.49 -6.94
C PHE A 412 -17.99 28.89 -7.30
N ASP A 413 -18.36 27.80 -6.63
CA ASP A 413 -19.64 27.11 -6.82
C ASP A 413 -20.84 27.94 -6.41
N ASP A 414 -20.70 28.58 -5.25
CA ASP A 414 -21.69 29.46 -4.67
C ASP A 414 -21.24 30.92 -4.81
N GLU A 415 -22.19 31.86 -4.80
CA GLU A 415 -21.87 33.30 -4.76
C GLU A 415 -21.13 33.71 -3.47
N ILE A 416 -21.25 32.89 -2.43
CA ILE A 416 -20.66 33.09 -1.09
C ILE A 416 -19.79 31.89 -0.75
N MET A 417 -18.50 32.10 -0.51
CA MET A 417 -17.58 31.06 -0.07
C MET A 417 -17.38 31.13 1.44
N ALA A 418 -17.69 30.06 2.18
CA ALA A 418 -17.55 30.02 3.64
C ALA A 418 -16.69 28.84 4.11
N PHE A 419 -15.85 29.07 5.13
CA PHE A 419 -15.07 28.02 5.80
C PHE A 419 -14.67 28.40 7.22
N ASP A 420 -14.31 27.39 8.02
CA ASP A 420 -13.97 27.58 9.43
C ASP A 420 -12.47 27.44 9.70
N LEU A 421 -11.94 28.31 10.57
CA LEU A 421 -10.63 28.23 11.19
C LEU A 421 -10.76 27.89 12.68
N ASP A 422 -9.86 27.05 13.20
CA ASP A 422 -9.80 26.77 14.65
C ASP A 422 -8.82 27.72 15.32
N VAL A 423 -9.32 28.51 16.28
CA VAL A 423 -8.53 29.49 17.02
C VAL A 423 -8.27 28.96 18.43
N ASP A 424 -7.28 28.07 18.56
CA ASP A 424 -6.83 27.45 19.82
C ASP A 424 -7.98 27.16 20.82
N ARG A 425 -7.75 27.25 22.13
CA ARG A 425 -8.78 27.04 23.17
C ARG A 425 -9.90 28.11 23.17
N ARG A 426 -9.89 29.08 22.24
CA ARG A 426 -10.81 30.22 22.25
C ARG A 426 -12.12 29.87 21.54
N GLY A 427 -12.08 29.22 20.37
CA GLY A 427 -13.28 28.80 19.66
C GLY A 427 -13.10 28.72 18.15
N ARG A 428 -14.22 28.73 17.42
CA ARG A 428 -14.26 28.71 15.95
C ARG A 428 -14.32 30.14 15.40
N LEU A 429 -13.60 30.37 14.30
CA LEU A 429 -13.68 31.58 13.48
C LEU A 429 -14.23 31.20 12.11
N GLN A 430 -15.45 31.62 11.81
CA GLN A 430 -16.06 31.44 10.50
C GLN A 430 -15.64 32.58 9.58
N VAL A 431 -15.18 32.22 8.39
CA VAL A 431 -14.73 33.15 7.35
C VAL A 431 -15.71 33.06 6.19
N GLN A 432 -16.25 34.20 5.75
CA GLN A 432 -17.13 34.30 4.59
C GLN A 432 -16.53 35.27 3.57
N LEU A 433 -16.53 34.89 2.30
CA LEU A 433 -16.01 35.67 1.19
C LEU A 433 -17.15 36.00 0.23
N ASN A 434 -17.49 37.29 0.14
CA ASN A 434 -18.61 37.81 -0.64
C ASN A 434 -18.10 38.70 -1.77
N TYR A 435 -18.53 38.47 -3.01
CA TYR A 435 -18.25 39.40 -4.10
C TYR A 435 -18.97 40.73 -3.88
N HIS A 436 -18.27 41.85 -4.08
CA HIS A 436 -18.86 43.18 -3.88
C HIS A 436 -18.94 44.00 -5.17
N LYS A 437 -17.79 44.43 -5.72
CA LYS A 437 -17.74 45.30 -6.91
C LYS A 437 -16.39 45.22 -7.63
N VAL A 438 -16.32 45.81 -8.82
CA VAL A 438 -15.05 46.11 -9.51
C VAL A 438 -14.63 47.53 -9.19
N VAL A 439 -13.34 47.74 -8.91
CA VAL A 439 -12.74 49.06 -8.63
C VAL A 439 -11.56 49.27 -9.59
N ALA A 440 -11.50 50.46 -10.20
CA ALA A 440 -10.32 50.92 -10.91
C ALA A 440 -9.37 51.60 -9.92
N LEU A 441 -8.12 51.15 -9.86
CA LEU A 441 -7.08 51.74 -9.03
C LEU A 441 -5.95 52.29 -9.91
N THR A 442 -5.49 53.49 -9.61
CA THR A 442 -4.33 54.10 -10.27
C THR A 442 -3.03 53.41 -9.86
N SER A 443 -1.98 53.51 -10.67
CA SER A 443 -0.68 52.94 -10.33
C SER A 443 -0.15 53.45 -8.97
N GLU A 444 -0.44 54.70 -8.61
CA GLU A 444 -0.03 55.28 -7.32
C GLU A 444 -0.79 54.66 -6.14
N GLU A 445 -2.10 54.48 -6.27
CA GLU A 445 -2.93 53.81 -5.25
C GLU A 445 -2.52 52.36 -5.05
N ILE A 446 -2.22 51.63 -6.13
CA ILE A 446 -1.73 50.24 -6.08
C ILE A 446 -0.41 50.18 -5.31
N GLN A 447 0.52 51.12 -5.56
CA GLN A 447 1.79 51.19 -4.81
C GLN A 447 1.57 51.46 -3.32
N ARG A 448 0.65 52.36 -2.96
CA ARG A 448 0.30 52.62 -1.55
C ARG A 448 -0.29 51.37 -0.88
N CYS A 449 -1.20 50.68 -1.57
CA CYS A 449 -1.79 49.42 -1.11
C CYS A 449 -0.73 48.33 -0.88
N ARG A 450 0.17 48.12 -1.85
CA ARG A 450 1.26 47.14 -1.76
C ARG A 450 2.22 47.45 -0.60
N ARG A 451 2.57 48.73 -0.40
CA ARG A 451 3.40 49.15 0.73
C ARG A 451 2.72 48.92 2.07
N PHE A 452 1.43 49.22 2.18
CA PHE A 452 0.66 48.99 3.40
C PHE A 452 0.66 47.50 3.78
N GLN A 453 0.23 46.62 2.87
CA GLN A 453 0.12 45.19 3.18
C GLN A 453 1.48 44.55 3.47
N SER A 454 2.53 44.88 2.70
CA SER A 454 3.87 44.33 2.92
C SER A 454 4.41 44.75 4.28
N SER A 455 4.18 46.01 4.68
CA SER A 455 4.57 46.52 5.99
C SER A 455 3.86 45.80 7.14
N VAL A 456 2.53 45.66 7.06
CA VAL A 456 1.73 45.00 8.10
C VAL A 456 2.15 43.54 8.28
N PHE A 457 2.26 42.78 7.19
CA PHE A 457 2.63 41.36 7.27
C PHE A 457 4.06 41.14 7.71
N ARG A 458 5.01 41.97 7.26
CA ARG A 458 6.40 41.87 7.71
C ARG A 458 6.53 42.13 9.21
N ILE A 459 5.82 43.13 9.73
CA ILE A 459 5.80 43.40 11.18
C ILE A 459 5.17 42.23 11.96
N LEU A 460 4.06 41.67 11.46
CA LEU A 460 3.36 40.57 12.11
C LEU A 460 4.17 39.26 12.12
N LEU A 461 4.86 38.94 11.01
CA LEU A 461 5.59 37.68 10.82
C LEU A 461 7.01 37.73 11.39
N ASP A 462 7.79 38.76 11.06
CA ASP A 462 9.21 38.83 11.42
C ASP A 462 9.46 39.56 12.74
N ARG A 463 8.60 40.51 13.12
CA ARG A 463 8.77 41.40 14.29
C ARG A 463 10.12 42.14 14.33
N ASP A 464 10.73 42.30 13.16
CA ASP A 464 12.05 42.89 12.98
C ASP A 464 11.96 44.06 11.99
N LEU A 465 12.36 45.24 12.44
CA LEU A 465 12.35 46.46 11.66
C LEU A 465 13.42 46.50 10.58
N SER A 466 14.53 45.78 10.73
CA SER A 466 15.59 45.73 9.73
C SER A 466 15.11 45.07 8.44
N LYS A 467 14.46 43.91 8.56
CA LYS A 467 13.85 43.19 7.42
C LYS A 467 12.74 43.98 6.73
N LEU A 468 12.07 44.87 7.45
CA LEU A 468 11.06 45.77 6.88
C LEU A 468 11.71 46.88 6.05
N GLN A 469 12.83 47.44 6.51
CA GLN A 469 13.60 48.40 5.71
C GLN A 469 14.12 47.75 4.43
N ASP A 470 14.65 46.52 4.51
CA ASP A 470 15.10 45.76 3.35
C ASP A 470 13.96 45.50 2.34
N ALA A 471 12.78 45.14 2.84
CA ALA A 471 11.60 44.89 1.99
C ALA A 471 11.07 46.14 1.30
N LEU A 472 11.15 47.30 1.95
CA LEU A 472 10.74 48.59 1.38
C LEU A 472 11.81 49.18 0.43
N ALA A 473 13.09 48.82 0.63
CA ALA A 473 14.20 49.23 -0.23
C ALA A 473 14.36 48.36 -1.49
N ALA A 474 13.73 47.17 -1.53
CA ALA A 474 13.79 46.26 -2.65
C ALA A 474 13.27 46.90 -3.96
N VAL A 475 14.10 46.85 -5.01
CA VAL A 475 13.87 47.47 -6.33
C VAL A 475 12.66 46.85 -7.04
N GLN A 476 12.03 47.64 -7.92
CA GLN A 476 10.95 47.17 -8.81
C GLN A 476 11.38 45.94 -9.62
N LEU A 477 10.51 44.92 -9.65
CA LEU A 477 10.71 43.68 -10.40
C LEU A 477 10.90 43.96 -11.91
N PRO A 478 11.63 43.09 -12.63
CA PRO A 478 11.77 43.18 -14.08
C PRO A 478 10.41 43.23 -14.78
N ILE A 479 10.29 44.10 -15.80
CA ILE A 479 9.08 44.24 -16.61
C ILE A 479 8.78 42.89 -17.28
N GLY A 480 7.53 42.41 -17.16
CA GLY A 480 7.07 41.15 -17.76
C GLY A 480 7.12 39.91 -16.86
N SER A 481 7.77 39.95 -15.70
CA SER A 481 7.74 38.81 -14.75
C SER A 481 6.34 38.58 -14.20
N ALA A 482 5.95 37.30 -14.09
CA ALA A 482 4.72 36.87 -13.42
C ALA A 482 4.92 36.94 -11.90
N VAL A 483 4.05 37.68 -11.21
CA VAL A 483 4.15 37.97 -9.77
C VAL A 483 2.76 37.83 -9.13
N SER A 484 2.70 37.50 -7.84
CA SER A 484 1.46 37.54 -7.09
C SER A 484 0.89 38.97 -7.06
N ASP A 485 -0.29 39.16 -7.65
CA ASP A 485 -0.93 40.47 -7.76
C ASP A 485 -2.36 40.44 -7.24
N TYR A 486 -2.46 40.44 -5.92
CA TYR A 486 -3.68 40.67 -5.19
C TYR A 486 -3.42 41.60 -4.00
N LEU A 487 -4.45 42.34 -3.60
CA LEU A 487 -4.40 43.34 -2.54
C LEU A 487 -5.27 42.91 -1.36
N LEU A 488 -4.75 43.08 -0.15
CA LEU A 488 -5.42 42.78 1.10
C LEU A 488 -5.59 44.07 1.91
N LEU A 489 -6.78 44.66 1.84
CA LEU A 489 -7.03 46.02 2.31
C LEU A 489 -7.98 46.04 3.52
N PRO A 490 -7.79 46.96 4.47
CA PRO A 490 -8.67 47.07 5.62
C PRO A 490 -10.00 47.66 5.19
N SER A 491 -11.10 47.10 5.67
CA SER A 491 -12.42 47.66 5.43
C SER A 491 -12.79 48.72 6.49
N LEU A 492 -13.77 49.57 6.20
CA LEU A 492 -14.33 50.51 7.17
C LEU A 492 -15.34 49.77 8.08
N GLY A 493 -14.82 49.12 9.13
CA GLY A 493 -15.64 48.34 10.06
C GLY A 493 -16.02 46.98 9.48
N THR A 494 -17.31 46.77 9.23
CA THR A 494 -17.85 45.63 8.47
C THR A 494 -18.40 46.06 7.10
N THR A 495 -18.27 47.34 6.74
CA THR A 495 -18.76 47.83 5.45
C THR A 495 -17.76 47.48 4.33
N PRO A 496 -18.20 47.27 3.09
CA PRO A 496 -17.33 46.86 1.98
C PRO A 496 -16.50 48.02 1.37
N GLU A 497 -16.26 49.09 2.13
CA GLU A 497 -15.46 50.24 1.69
C GLU A 497 -14.01 50.17 2.19
N ILE A 498 -13.06 50.57 1.34
CA ILE A 498 -11.63 50.58 1.66
C ILE A 498 -11.34 51.69 2.67
N ASN A 499 -10.72 51.34 3.79
CA ASN A 499 -10.25 52.29 4.77
C ASN A 499 -8.94 52.96 4.31
N TRP A 500 -9.07 53.96 3.42
CA TRP A 500 -7.95 54.73 2.88
C TRP A 500 -7.13 55.46 3.95
N LYS A 501 -7.75 55.82 5.09
CA LYS A 501 -7.03 56.44 6.21
C LYS A 501 -5.99 55.47 6.79
N CYS A 502 -6.35 54.20 6.92
CA CYS A 502 -5.45 53.14 7.37
C CYS A 502 -4.42 52.76 6.28
N VAL A 503 -4.82 52.68 5.00
CA VAL A 503 -3.88 52.40 3.90
C VAL A 503 -2.79 53.47 3.78
N ASN A 504 -3.15 54.74 3.96
CA ASN A 504 -2.21 55.88 3.91
C ASN A 504 -1.42 56.09 5.22
N SER A 505 -1.48 55.17 6.18
CA SER A 505 -0.95 55.35 7.55
C SER A 505 0.58 55.27 7.70
N LEU A 506 1.33 54.95 6.63
CA LEU A 506 2.77 54.71 6.72
C LEU A 506 3.56 56.00 6.99
N LEU A 507 4.27 56.04 8.13
CA LEU A 507 5.15 57.15 8.53
C LEU A 507 6.46 56.58 9.07
N PHE A 508 7.45 56.38 8.19
CA PHE A 508 8.83 56.06 8.58
C PHE A 508 9.65 57.34 8.82
N PRO A 509 10.76 57.29 9.59
CA PRO A 509 11.50 58.48 10.00
C PRO A 509 12.32 59.04 8.83
N SER A 510 11.68 59.78 7.93
CA SER A 510 12.36 60.70 7.02
C SER A 510 11.46 61.87 6.62
N GLN A 511 11.81 63.02 7.21
CA GLN A 511 11.80 64.37 6.63
C GLN A 511 10.51 65.17 6.44
N VAL A 512 9.28 64.68 6.67
CA VAL A 512 8.10 65.56 6.62
C VAL A 512 7.04 65.22 7.68
N LEU A 513 7.31 65.50 8.95
CA LEU A 513 6.28 65.48 10.01
C LEU A 513 5.84 66.87 10.47
N GLY A 514 6.57 67.94 10.10
CA GLY A 514 6.17 69.32 10.36
C GLY A 514 5.51 69.92 9.13
N ASP A 515 4.19 70.10 9.18
CA ASP A 515 3.45 71.28 8.66
C ASP A 515 2.03 70.90 8.24
N LYS A 516 1.81 69.80 7.49
CA LYS A 516 0.49 69.52 6.88
C LYS A 516 -0.60 68.97 7.81
N HIS A 517 -0.26 68.18 8.84
CA HIS A 517 -1.26 67.62 9.78
C HIS A 517 -1.54 68.55 10.98
N MET A 518 -0.64 69.50 11.26
CA MET A 518 -0.85 70.51 12.30
C MET A 518 -2.02 71.46 11.95
N ASP A 519 -2.26 71.68 10.65
CA ASP A 519 -3.36 72.53 10.16
C ASP A 519 -4.74 71.82 10.19
N CYS A 520 -4.79 70.49 10.03
CA CYS A 520 -6.05 69.73 9.87
C CYS A 520 -6.84 69.52 11.18
N CYS A 521 -6.17 69.57 12.34
CA CYS A 521 -6.80 69.34 13.65
C CYS A 521 -7.36 70.62 14.30
N SER A 522 -7.39 71.74 13.58
CA SER A 522 -7.81 73.06 14.06
C SER A 522 -9.31 73.16 14.41
N THR A 523 -10.14 72.20 14.04
CA THR A 523 -11.61 72.24 14.20
C THR A 523 -12.18 71.40 15.36
N GLN A 524 -11.40 70.57 16.06
CA GLN A 524 -11.92 69.60 17.06
C GLN A 524 -11.32 69.66 18.48
N GLY A 525 -10.60 70.73 18.86
CA GLY A 525 -10.33 71.03 20.28
C GLY A 525 -9.24 70.20 20.99
N CYS A 526 -8.64 69.19 20.39
CA CYS A 526 -7.53 68.42 20.99
C CYS A 526 -6.15 68.93 20.54
N LYS A 527 -5.65 69.99 21.18
CA LYS A 527 -4.27 70.47 21.03
C LYS A 527 -3.39 69.90 22.15
N ARG A 528 -2.70 68.78 21.90
CA ARG A 528 -1.52 68.41 22.69
C ARG A 528 -0.42 67.91 21.76
N SER A 529 0.65 68.68 21.66
CA SER A 529 1.89 68.25 21.01
C SER A 529 2.64 67.36 21.99
N VAL A 530 3.03 66.17 21.57
CA VAL A 530 3.71 65.16 22.40
C VAL A 530 5.07 64.86 21.79
N SER A 531 6.11 64.82 22.63
CA SER A 531 7.47 64.54 22.17
C SER A 531 7.70 63.03 22.07
N THR A 532 7.98 62.55 20.86
CA THR A 532 8.33 61.14 20.61
C THR A 532 9.78 61.01 20.16
N LYS A 533 10.31 59.79 20.12
CA LYS A 533 11.68 59.55 19.63
C LYS A 533 11.86 60.00 18.17
N THR A 534 10.76 59.97 17.40
CA THR A 534 10.68 60.39 15.99
C THR A 534 10.46 61.88 15.77
N GLY A 535 10.24 62.66 16.83
CA GLY A 535 9.94 64.09 16.77
C GLY A 535 8.64 64.46 17.48
N VAL A 536 8.24 65.73 17.37
CA VAL A 536 7.00 66.24 17.97
C VAL A 536 5.81 65.86 17.08
N VAL A 537 4.82 65.18 17.65
CA VAL A 537 3.60 64.74 16.95
C VAL A 537 2.34 65.18 17.69
N CYS A 538 1.22 65.30 16.98
CA CYS A 538 -0.07 65.56 17.60
C CYS A 538 -0.56 64.32 18.37
N SER A 539 -1.18 64.50 19.53
CA SER A 539 -1.72 63.40 20.34
C SER A 539 -2.69 62.48 19.58
N CYS A 540 -3.47 63.01 18.63
CA CYS A 540 -4.38 62.21 17.81
C CYS A 540 -3.67 61.22 16.85
N MET A 541 -2.38 61.43 16.58
CA MET A 541 -1.55 60.52 15.77
C MET A 541 -1.01 59.34 16.60
N LEU A 542 -1.05 59.43 17.92
CA LEU A 542 -0.55 58.39 18.82
C LEU A 542 -1.64 57.38 19.18
N GLU A 543 -2.89 57.80 19.26
CA GLU A 543 -4.01 56.88 19.46
C GLU A 543 -4.24 56.02 18.22
N ASN A 544 -4.40 54.71 18.41
CA ASN A 544 -4.43 53.72 17.33
C ASN A 544 -3.21 53.81 16.41
N SER A 545 -2.01 53.79 17.00
CA SER A 545 -0.76 53.82 16.24
C SER A 545 0.14 52.63 16.56
N LEU A 546 1.03 52.31 15.64
CA LEU A 546 2.02 51.27 15.79
C LEU A 546 3.37 51.91 16.11
N VAL A 547 3.95 51.56 17.27
CA VAL A 547 5.19 52.15 17.76
C VAL A 547 6.25 51.10 18.05
N PHE A 548 7.50 51.45 17.82
CA PHE A 548 8.68 50.68 18.16
C PHE A 548 9.42 51.33 19.32
N THR A 549 9.91 50.53 20.26
CA THR A 549 10.74 51.01 21.37
C THR A 549 12.18 50.50 21.23
N PRO A 550 13.12 51.34 20.75
CA PRO A 550 14.49 50.91 20.45
C PRO A 550 15.26 50.31 21.64
N HIS A 551 14.93 50.73 22.86
CA HIS A 551 15.64 50.33 24.08
C HIS A 551 15.42 48.87 24.49
N ASN A 552 14.38 48.22 23.97
CA ASN A 552 14.06 46.80 24.24
C ASN A 552 13.77 45.99 22.96
N GLY A 553 13.73 46.65 21.79
CA GLY A 553 13.49 46.00 20.49
C GLY A 553 12.05 45.52 20.28
N HIS A 554 11.08 45.98 21.07
CA HIS A 554 9.69 45.56 20.97
C HIS A 554 8.81 46.53 20.18
N ILE A 555 7.73 45.99 19.60
CA ILE A 555 6.72 46.74 18.86
C ILE A 555 5.39 46.63 19.61
N TYR A 556 4.71 47.77 19.77
CA TYR A 556 3.46 47.91 20.50
C TYR A 556 2.42 48.65 19.65
N CYS A 557 1.15 48.30 19.84
CA CYS A 557 0.04 49.10 19.33
C CYS A 557 -0.51 49.97 20.47
N ILE A 558 -0.56 51.28 20.25
CA ILE A 558 -1.06 52.24 21.22
C ILE A 558 -2.58 52.32 21.11
N THR A 559 -3.24 52.04 22.23
CA THR A 559 -4.71 52.06 22.34
C THR A 559 -5.26 53.38 22.84
N GLY A 560 -4.43 54.19 23.51
CA GLY A 560 -4.82 55.49 24.05
C GLY A 560 -3.83 56.02 25.09
N PHE A 561 -4.18 57.15 25.70
CA PHE A 561 -3.42 57.79 26.77
C PHE A 561 -3.90 57.34 28.16
N LEU A 562 -3.00 57.34 29.13
CA LEU A 562 -3.28 57.14 30.54
C LEU A 562 -3.15 58.49 31.25
N ASP A 563 -4.19 59.32 31.17
CA ASP A 563 -4.15 60.69 31.70
C ASP A 563 -3.86 60.79 33.21
N ASN A 564 -4.03 59.68 33.94
CA ASN A 564 -3.78 59.58 35.38
C ASN A 564 -2.36 59.11 35.75
N LEU A 565 -1.51 58.81 34.77
CA LEU A 565 -0.17 58.25 34.99
C LEU A 565 0.87 59.01 34.15
N ASP A 566 1.94 59.42 34.81
CA ASP A 566 3.10 60.09 34.23
C ASP A 566 4.40 59.36 34.60
N CYS A 567 5.56 59.90 34.22
CA CYS A 567 6.83 59.24 34.50
C CYS A 567 7.26 59.31 35.98
N ASN A 568 6.59 60.14 36.79
CA ASN A 568 6.77 60.25 38.24
C ASN A 568 5.93 59.26 39.04
N SER A 569 4.94 58.65 38.40
CA SER A 569 4.06 57.64 38.97
C SER A 569 4.82 56.35 39.35
N LEU A 570 4.29 55.59 40.31
CA LEU A 570 4.90 54.34 40.79
C LEU A 570 4.61 53.16 39.85
N LEU A 571 5.63 52.33 39.61
CA LEU A 571 5.57 51.08 38.86
C LEU A 571 5.61 49.89 39.82
N ASP A 572 4.60 49.01 39.74
CA ASP A 572 4.53 47.79 40.54
C ASP A 572 5.44 46.70 39.97
N MET A 573 6.55 46.45 40.67
CA MET A 573 7.47 45.37 40.32
C MET A 573 7.12 44.08 41.08
N ARG A 574 7.16 42.93 40.40
CA ARG A 574 6.92 41.59 40.99
C ARG A 574 7.85 41.24 42.17
N THR A 575 8.90 42.02 42.42
CA THR A 575 9.94 41.80 43.43
C THR A 575 9.87 42.75 44.64
N GLY A 576 8.82 43.56 44.79
CA GLY A 576 8.43 44.09 46.11
C GLY A 576 8.93 45.48 46.55
N GLU A 577 9.55 46.28 45.67
CA GLU A 577 9.77 47.71 45.96
C GLU A 577 9.17 48.58 44.85
N PRO A 578 8.23 49.50 45.17
CA PRO A 578 7.65 50.40 44.18
C PRO A 578 8.70 51.45 43.78
N ILE A 579 9.00 51.51 42.49
CA ILE A 579 9.93 52.48 41.89
C ILE A 579 9.20 53.34 40.88
N THR A 580 9.59 54.61 40.72
CA THR A 580 8.97 55.45 39.68
C THR A 580 9.42 55.03 38.28
N TYR A 581 8.62 55.29 37.25
CA TYR A 581 8.99 54.97 35.85
C TYR A 581 10.33 55.60 35.44
N ILE A 582 10.59 56.87 35.82
CA ILE A 582 11.90 57.53 35.62
C ILE A 582 13.05 56.75 36.25
N LYS A 583 12.90 56.32 37.51
CA LYS A 583 13.96 55.56 38.21
C LYS A 583 14.15 54.18 37.59
N TYR A 584 13.07 53.55 37.13
CA TYR A 584 13.11 52.26 36.45
C TYR A 584 13.90 52.34 35.13
N TYR A 585 13.56 53.27 34.23
CA TYR A 585 14.25 53.40 32.94
C TYR A 585 15.70 53.85 33.10
N LYS A 586 16.00 54.71 34.08
CA LYS A 586 17.37 55.10 34.41
C LYS A 586 18.20 53.94 34.96
N LYS A 587 17.65 53.14 35.89
CA LYS A 587 18.34 52.02 36.54
C LYS A 587 18.50 50.80 35.61
N ARG A 588 17.48 50.48 34.81
CA ARG A 588 17.45 49.27 33.97
C ARG A 588 18.00 49.48 32.57
N HIS A 589 17.76 50.65 31.96
CA HIS A 589 18.09 50.92 30.56
C HIS A 589 19.10 52.09 30.39
N GLY A 590 19.48 52.78 31.47
CA GLY A 590 20.42 53.91 31.40
C GLY A 590 19.85 55.17 30.74
N ILE A 591 18.51 55.28 30.63
CA ILE A 591 17.83 56.36 29.91
C ILE A 591 17.37 57.44 30.90
N ASN A 592 17.73 58.70 30.64
CA ASN A 592 17.17 59.85 31.36
C ASN A 592 15.98 60.38 30.54
N ILE A 593 14.78 60.33 31.10
CA ILE A 593 13.56 60.88 30.49
C ILE A 593 13.55 62.39 30.69
N CYS A 594 13.24 63.16 29.64
CA CYS A 594 13.23 64.62 29.64
C CYS A 594 11.82 65.21 29.81
N PHE A 595 10.77 64.46 29.48
CA PHE A 595 9.37 64.92 29.52
C PHE A 595 8.59 64.22 30.65
N GLU A 596 8.88 64.60 31.90
CA GLU A 596 8.43 63.86 33.08
C GLU A 596 6.91 63.93 33.34
N GLU A 597 6.27 65.04 32.97
CA GLU A 597 4.83 65.33 33.17
C GLU A 597 3.94 64.90 31.98
N GLU A 598 4.52 64.28 30.93
CA GLU A 598 3.72 63.74 29.84
C GLU A 598 3.01 62.44 30.26
N PRO A 599 1.72 62.26 29.91
CA PRO A 599 0.97 61.06 30.24
C PRO A 599 1.54 59.84 29.52
N LEU A 600 1.56 58.72 30.22
CA LEU A 600 2.00 57.45 29.66
C LEU A 600 1.01 56.95 28.60
N LEU A 601 1.53 56.23 27.61
CA LEU A 601 0.75 55.56 26.58
C LEU A 601 0.37 54.15 27.04
N ARG A 602 -0.85 53.73 26.70
CA ARG A 602 -1.30 52.34 26.88
C ARG A 602 -0.95 51.53 25.63
N GLY A 603 0.18 50.83 25.67
CA GLY A 603 0.62 49.90 24.65
C GLY A 603 0.06 48.49 24.86
N LYS A 604 -0.35 47.82 23.78
CA LYS A 604 -0.57 46.38 23.75
C LYS A 604 0.46 45.68 22.87
N HIS A 605 0.90 44.50 23.27
CA HIS A 605 1.74 43.67 22.42
C HIS A 605 0.96 43.18 21.20
N ILE A 606 1.65 43.10 20.07
CA ILE A 606 1.06 42.56 18.84
C ILE A 606 0.86 41.04 18.97
N CYS A 607 -0.29 40.55 18.51
CA CYS A 607 -0.57 39.12 18.45
C CYS A 607 0.47 38.38 17.60
N LYS A 608 0.73 37.13 17.96
CA LYS A 608 1.62 36.25 17.18
C LYS A 608 0.78 35.58 16.09
N VAL A 609 1.29 35.58 14.86
CA VAL A 609 0.66 34.87 13.75
C VAL A 609 0.85 33.37 13.96
N HIS A 610 -0.24 32.62 13.87
CA HIS A 610 -0.24 31.16 13.95
C HIS A 610 -0.86 30.54 12.69
N ASN A 611 -0.58 29.26 12.47
CA ASN A 611 -1.25 28.50 11.43
C ASN A 611 -2.56 27.97 12.02
N TYR A 612 -3.68 28.60 11.65
CA TYR A 612 -5.01 28.29 12.16
C TYR A 612 -5.74 27.19 11.37
N LEU A 613 -5.05 26.55 10.41
CA LEU A 613 -5.55 25.40 9.64
C LEU A 613 -5.14 24.06 10.25
N GLN A 614 -4.17 24.05 11.16
CA GLN A 614 -3.63 22.84 11.77
C GLN A 614 -4.58 22.29 12.84
N ARG A 615 -4.81 20.98 12.83
CA ARG A 615 -5.64 20.28 13.83
C ARG A 615 -5.01 20.37 15.23
N CYS A 616 -5.62 21.18 16.10
CA CYS A 616 -5.36 21.37 17.55
C CYS A 616 -3.92 21.25 18.04
N ARG A 617 -3.27 22.37 18.38
CA ARG A 617 -2.07 22.36 19.22
C ARG A 617 -2.43 22.09 20.68
N THR A 618 -1.89 21.01 21.26
CA THR A 618 -1.67 20.93 22.71
C THR A 618 -0.42 21.74 23.08
N GLN A 619 -0.42 23.06 22.88
CA GLN A 619 0.66 23.89 23.42
C GLN A 619 0.38 24.20 24.89
N LYS A 620 1.24 23.65 25.77
CA LYS A 620 1.45 24.17 27.12
C LYS A 620 2.24 25.47 26.99
N ALA A 621 1.58 26.62 26.87
CA ALA A 621 2.21 27.90 27.12
C ALA A 621 1.15 28.90 27.61
N LYS A 622 1.42 29.46 28.78
CA LYS A 622 0.63 30.50 29.43
C LYS A 622 0.98 31.83 28.75
N ASP A 623 0.54 32.03 27.51
CA ASP A 623 0.76 33.30 26.81
C ASP A 623 -0.23 34.34 27.35
N SER A 624 0.10 34.91 28.51
CA SER A 624 -0.56 36.10 29.05
C SER A 624 -0.17 37.32 28.21
N THR A 625 -0.73 37.41 27.00
CA THR A 625 -0.49 38.50 26.04
C THR A 625 -1.46 39.68 26.20
N ASP A 626 -2.42 39.59 27.12
CA ASP A 626 -3.43 40.63 27.34
C ASP A 626 -3.03 41.72 28.35
N SER A 627 -1.82 41.65 28.92
CA SER A 627 -1.34 42.72 29.79
C SER A 627 -1.00 43.95 28.94
N SER A 628 -1.73 45.05 29.16
CA SER A 628 -1.30 46.37 28.69
C SER A 628 0.03 46.74 29.34
N VAL A 629 0.87 47.46 28.59
CA VAL A 629 2.15 48.00 29.03
C VAL A 629 2.07 49.51 28.98
N GLU A 630 2.47 50.16 30.06
CA GLU A 630 2.57 51.61 30.16
C GLU A 630 3.91 52.08 29.57
N LEU A 631 3.87 52.99 28.60
CA LEU A 631 5.04 53.42 27.82
C LEU A 631 5.17 54.95 27.80
N PRO A 632 6.34 55.52 28.15
CA PRO A 632 6.59 56.94 27.94
C PRO A 632 6.60 57.31 26.44
N PRO A 633 5.91 58.38 26.00
CA PRO A 633 5.89 58.81 24.60
C PRO A 633 7.29 59.05 24.01
N GLU A 634 8.21 59.64 24.80
CA GLU A 634 9.60 59.95 24.40
C GLU A 634 10.39 58.72 23.92
N LEU A 635 10.04 57.52 24.41
CA LEU A 635 10.74 56.28 24.08
C LEU A 635 10.16 55.56 22.86
N CYS A 636 9.04 56.04 22.35
CA CYS A 636 8.30 55.43 21.24
C CYS A 636 8.71 56.07 19.91
N SER A 637 9.03 55.23 18.92
CA SER A 637 9.23 55.60 17.52
C SER A 637 7.99 55.22 16.74
N LEU A 638 7.32 56.18 16.11
CA LEU A 638 6.12 55.93 15.31
C LEU A 638 6.49 55.15 14.02
N ILE A 639 5.70 54.13 13.68
CA ILE A 639 5.85 53.33 12.44
C ILE A 639 4.65 53.56 11.50
N MET A 640 3.43 53.43 12.04
CA MET A 640 2.19 53.57 11.27
C MET A 640 1.12 54.29 12.12
N SER A 641 0.40 55.23 11.52
CA SER A 641 -0.75 55.90 12.15
C SER A 641 -1.75 56.45 11.11
N PRO A 642 -3.06 56.17 11.22
CA PRO A 642 -3.71 55.31 12.22
C PRO A 642 -3.80 53.84 11.79
N VAL A 643 -3.46 52.92 12.69
CA VAL A 643 -3.70 51.46 12.59
C VAL A 643 -4.15 50.92 13.94
N SER A 644 -5.40 50.47 14.03
CA SER A 644 -5.96 49.93 15.27
C SER A 644 -5.44 48.53 15.59
N ILE A 645 -5.44 48.17 16.87
CA ILE A 645 -5.12 46.80 17.32
C ILE A 645 -6.09 45.76 16.71
N SER A 646 -7.36 46.12 16.55
CA SER A 646 -8.37 45.30 15.86
C SER A 646 -7.95 44.97 14.42
N THR A 647 -7.41 45.94 13.69
CA THR A 647 -6.91 45.72 12.32
C THR A 647 -5.75 44.73 12.34
N LEU A 648 -4.76 44.92 13.20
CA LEU A 648 -3.59 44.02 13.29
C LEU A 648 -3.98 42.60 13.70
N ASN A 649 -4.90 42.45 14.65
CA ASN A 649 -5.41 41.15 15.08
C ASN A 649 -6.16 40.45 13.94
N THR A 650 -6.99 41.19 13.20
CA THR A 650 -7.68 40.68 12.00
C THR A 650 -6.65 40.19 10.96
N TYR A 651 -5.62 40.99 10.68
CA TYR A 651 -4.56 40.65 9.73
C TYR A 651 -3.71 39.43 10.16
N SER A 652 -3.66 39.11 11.46
CA SER A 652 -2.95 37.92 11.95
C SER A 652 -3.58 36.59 11.47
N TYR A 653 -4.86 36.59 11.08
CA TYR A 653 -5.55 35.40 10.54
C TYR A 653 -5.38 35.26 9.02
N VAL A 654 -5.03 36.35 8.32
CA VAL A 654 -5.03 36.42 6.85
C VAL A 654 -4.13 35.41 6.16
N PRO A 655 -2.91 35.09 6.64
CA PRO A 655 -2.08 34.07 5.99
C PRO A 655 -2.80 32.71 5.90
N SER A 656 -3.50 32.30 6.96
CA SER A 656 -4.27 31.05 6.98
C SER A 656 -5.51 31.13 6.09
N ILE A 657 -6.20 32.28 6.09
CA ILE A 657 -7.36 32.55 5.22
C ILE A 657 -6.96 32.46 3.75
N MET A 658 -5.89 33.16 3.35
CA MET A 658 -5.41 33.20 1.98
C MET A 658 -4.93 31.83 1.51
N HIS A 659 -4.22 31.10 2.37
CA HIS A 659 -3.82 29.74 2.02
C HIS A 659 -5.03 28.85 1.74
N ARG A 660 -6.13 29.00 2.49
CA ARG A 660 -7.37 28.26 2.21
C ARG A 660 -8.07 28.73 0.94
N ILE A 661 -8.14 30.03 0.67
CA ILE A 661 -8.68 30.59 -0.58
C ILE A 661 -7.89 30.05 -1.78
N GLU A 662 -6.56 30.13 -1.74
CA GLU A 662 -5.66 29.57 -2.76
C GLU A 662 -5.97 28.10 -3.03
N SER A 663 -6.10 27.31 -1.96
CA SER A 663 -6.42 25.87 -2.04
C SER A 663 -7.76 25.61 -2.73
N LEU A 664 -8.78 26.42 -2.44
CA LEU A 664 -10.11 26.28 -3.02
C LEU A 664 -10.14 26.71 -4.50
N VAL A 665 -9.41 27.77 -4.86
CA VAL A 665 -9.26 28.18 -6.26
C VAL A 665 -8.55 27.08 -7.06
N MET A 666 -7.49 26.47 -6.50
CA MET A 666 -6.81 25.34 -7.13
C MET A 666 -7.72 24.13 -7.35
N ALA A 667 -8.55 23.78 -6.37
CA ALA A 667 -9.53 22.71 -6.50
C ALA A 667 -10.62 23.05 -7.55
N SER A 668 -11.06 24.32 -7.62
CA SER A 668 -12.00 24.80 -8.64
C SER A 668 -11.41 24.69 -10.05
N ASN A 669 -10.12 25.01 -10.20
CA ASN A 669 -9.42 24.90 -11.48
C ASN A 669 -9.28 23.43 -11.93
N LEU A 670 -8.92 22.51 -11.04
CA LEU A 670 -8.90 21.08 -11.37
C LEU A 670 -10.28 20.57 -11.80
N LYS A 671 -11.33 20.99 -11.08
CA LYS A 671 -12.71 20.64 -11.43
C LYS A 671 -13.11 21.19 -12.80
N ARG A 672 -12.75 22.44 -13.11
CA ARG A 672 -13.02 23.07 -14.41
C ARG A 672 -12.37 22.30 -15.56
N MET A 673 -11.14 21.82 -15.39
CA MET A 673 -10.47 20.98 -16.40
C MET A 673 -11.28 19.73 -16.78
N HIS A 674 -12.03 19.15 -15.84
CA HIS A 674 -12.95 18.05 -16.12
C HIS A 674 -14.27 18.55 -16.73
N LEU A 675 -14.91 19.54 -16.11
CA LEU A 675 -16.24 20.02 -16.53
C LEU A 675 -16.25 20.63 -17.93
N ASP A 676 -15.16 21.27 -18.37
CA ASP A 676 -15.03 21.80 -19.74
C ASP A 676 -15.08 20.69 -20.81
N HIS A 677 -14.79 19.44 -20.43
CA HIS A 677 -14.87 18.26 -21.28
C HIS A 677 -16.12 17.40 -21.00
N CYS A 678 -16.96 17.81 -20.06
CA CYS A 678 -18.13 17.08 -19.61
C CYS A 678 -19.41 17.73 -20.14
N THR A 679 -20.24 16.97 -20.84
CA THR A 679 -21.55 17.44 -21.34
C THR A 679 -22.67 17.32 -20.29
N LEU A 680 -22.39 16.68 -19.16
CA LEU A 680 -23.36 16.41 -18.10
C LEU A 680 -23.36 17.56 -17.07
N ASN A 681 -24.53 18.09 -16.75
CA ASN A 681 -24.70 19.14 -15.75
C ASN A 681 -24.61 18.56 -14.32
N ILE A 682 -23.41 18.19 -13.91
CA ILE A 682 -23.13 17.56 -12.61
C ILE A 682 -22.58 18.61 -11.65
N PHE A 683 -23.17 18.71 -10.46
CA PHE A 683 -22.68 19.56 -9.39
C PHE A 683 -21.72 18.80 -8.47
N ILE A 684 -20.45 19.18 -8.47
CA ILE A 684 -19.44 18.65 -7.54
C ILE A 684 -18.91 19.81 -6.67
N PRO A 685 -19.14 19.79 -5.34
CA PRO A 685 -18.63 20.81 -4.44
C PRO A 685 -17.10 20.90 -4.48
N THR A 686 -16.57 22.11 -4.64
CA THR A 686 -15.12 22.39 -4.68
C THR A 686 -14.42 21.91 -3.41
N VAL A 687 -15.11 21.98 -2.26
CA VAL A 687 -14.59 21.50 -0.97
C VAL A 687 -14.30 20.00 -1.00
N LYS A 688 -15.10 19.19 -1.71
CA LYS A 688 -14.88 17.74 -1.87
C LYS A 688 -13.69 17.44 -2.76
N VAL A 689 -13.48 18.23 -3.81
CA VAL A 689 -12.29 18.14 -4.66
C VAL A 689 -11.03 18.52 -3.86
N LEU A 690 -11.11 19.58 -3.05
CA LEU A 690 -10.03 19.95 -2.14
C LEU A 690 -9.71 18.85 -1.12
N GLU A 691 -10.73 18.20 -0.56
CA GLU A 691 -10.57 17.07 0.35
C GLU A 691 -9.78 15.92 -0.31
N ALA A 692 -10.14 15.55 -1.54
CA ALA A 692 -9.47 14.51 -2.31
C ALA A 692 -8.01 14.84 -2.67
N MET A 693 -7.69 16.12 -2.86
CA MET A 693 -6.34 16.59 -3.20
C MET A 693 -5.41 16.76 -1.99
N THR A 694 -5.94 16.66 -0.76
CA THR A 694 -5.22 16.97 0.48
C THR A 694 -4.76 15.70 1.20
N THR A 695 -3.45 15.51 1.33
CA THR A 695 -2.91 14.35 2.04
C THR A 695 -2.88 14.59 3.56
N LYS A 696 -2.82 13.49 4.32
CA LYS A 696 -2.69 13.51 5.79
C LYS A 696 -1.45 14.27 6.30
N LYS A 697 -0.41 14.42 5.47
CA LYS A 697 0.80 15.18 5.83
C LYS A 697 0.53 16.68 5.98
N CYS A 698 -0.54 17.21 5.40
CA CYS A 698 -0.92 18.62 5.56
C CYS A 698 -1.40 18.97 6.98
N LEU A 699 -1.75 17.96 7.80
CA LEU A 699 -2.23 18.13 9.18
C LEU A 699 -3.53 18.97 9.29
N GLU A 700 -4.33 18.99 8.23
CA GLU A 700 -5.63 19.63 8.18
C GLU A 700 -6.73 18.73 8.80
N LYS A 701 -7.93 19.28 8.99
CA LYS A 701 -9.08 18.55 9.58
C LYS A 701 -9.61 17.43 8.69
N PHE A 702 -9.50 17.60 7.37
CA PHE A 702 -9.95 16.67 6.35
C PHE A 702 -8.75 16.17 5.54
N HIS A 703 -8.92 15.02 4.90
CA HIS A 703 -7.89 14.37 4.08
C HIS A 703 -8.53 13.29 3.21
N LEU A 704 -7.82 12.92 2.15
CA LEU A 704 -8.31 12.08 1.06
C LEU A 704 -8.73 10.64 1.45
N GLU A 705 -8.25 10.07 2.57
CA GLU A 705 -8.36 8.63 2.90
C GLU A 705 -9.80 8.08 2.87
N SER A 706 -10.82 8.88 3.23
CA SER A 706 -12.22 8.40 3.22
C SER A 706 -12.77 8.31 1.79
N LEU A 707 -12.43 9.29 0.96
CA LEU A 707 -12.80 9.34 -0.44
C LEU A 707 -11.99 8.32 -1.25
N GLU A 708 -10.72 8.11 -0.90
CA GLU A 708 -9.86 7.04 -1.44
C GLU A 708 -10.53 5.68 -1.25
N THR A 709 -10.93 5.37 -0.01
CA THR A 709 -11.60 4.08 0.31
C THR A 709 -12.88 3.88 -0.53
N LEU A 710 -13.68 4.94 -0.66
CA LEU A 710 -14.91 4.91 -1.47
C LEU A 710 -14.61 4.74 -2.97
N GLY A 711 -13.67 5.53 -3.49
CA GLY A 711 -13.29 5.51 -4.91
C GLY A 711 -12.58 4.24 -5.35
N ASP A 712 -11.71 3.66 -4.51
CA ASP A 712 -11.07 2.35 -4.71
C ASP A 712 -12.12 1.25 -4.90
N SER A 713 -13.10 1.18 -4.00
CA SER A 713 -14.18 0.18 -4.09
C SER A 713 -15.04 0.36 -5.35
N PHE A 714 -15.35 1.61 -5.73
CA PHE A 714 -16.13 1.89 -6.95
C PHE A 714 -15.34 1.61 -8.23
N LEU A 715 -14.05 1.94 -8.27
CA LEU A 715 -13.17 1.66 -9.41
C LEU A 715 -13.08 0.14 -9.65
N LYS A 716 -12.90 -0.65 -8.59
CA LYS A 716 -12.93 -2.12 -8.64
C LYS A 716 -14.27 -2.65 -9.14
N TYR A 717 -15.37 -2.12 -8.61
CA TYR A 717 -16.73 -2.47 -9.03
C TYR A 717 -16.95 -2.19 -10.52
N ALA A 718 -16.68 -0.97 -10.98
CA ALA A 718 -16.89 -0.56 -12.36
C ALA A 718 -16.02 -1.38 -13.34
N ALA A 719 -14.74 -1.55 -13.02
CA ALA A 719 -13.82 -2.35 -13.85
C ALA A 719 -14.23 -3.83 -13.90
N SER A 720 -14.66 -4.41 -12.78
CA SER A 720 -15.07 -5.82 -12.71
C SER A 720 -16.33 -6.08 -13.53
N ILE A 721 -17.31 -5.16 -13.51
CA ILE A 721 -18.52 -5.25 -14.34
C ILE A 721 -18.16 -5.20 -15.82
N GLN A 722 -17.35 -4.21 -16.23
CA GLN A 722 -16.96 -4.06 -17.63
C GLN A 722 -16.25 -5.31 -18.14
N LEU A 723 -15.29 -5.84 -17.38
CA LEU A 723 -14.55 -7.04 -17.74
C LEU A 723 -15.45 -8.28 -17.77
N PHE A 724 -16.36 -8.42 -16.80
CA PHE A 724 -17.31 -9.53 -16.75
C PHE A 724 -18.26 -9.54 -17.95
N LYS A 725 -18.77 -8.36 -18.36
CA LYS A 725 -19.65 -8.18 -19.54
C LYS A 725 -18.89 -8.39 -20.86
N THR A 726 -17.67 -7.86 -20.97
CA THR A 726 -16.88 -7.90 -22.20
C THR A 726 -16.34 -9.31 -22.50
N TYR A 727 -15.94 -10.05 -21.45
CA TYR A 727 -15.24 -11.32 -21.59
C TYR A 727 -16.04 -12.49 -21.01
N GLU A 728 -17.03 -12.96 -21.77
CA GLU A 728 -17.96 -13.99 -21.30
C GLU A 728 -17.30 -15.36 -21.01
N ASN A 729 -16.23 -15.67 -21.74
CA ASN A 729 -15.56 -16.98 -21.68
C ASN A 729 -14.28 -16.97 -20.83
N HIS A 730 -13.89 -15.81 -20.30
CA HIS A 730 -12.68 -15.71 -19.48
C HIS A 730 -12.93 -16.18 -18.05
N HIS A 731 -11.98 -16.94 -17.51
CA HIS A 731 -12.02 -17.40 -16.12
C HIS A 731 -11.51 -16.31 -15.16
N GLU A 732 -11.79 -16.49 -13.88
CA GLU A 732 -11.47 -15.55 -12.78
C GLU A 732 -10.00 -15.09 -12.80
N GLY A 733 -9.02 -16.00 -12.89
CA GLY A 733 -7.61 -15.62 -12.99
C GLY A 733 -7.27 -14.61 -14.11
N LEU A 734 -7.81 -14.78 -15.33
CA LEU A 734 -7.53 -13.87 -16.44
C LEU A 734 -8.26 -12.53 -16.28
N LEU A 735 -9.50 -12.57 -15.76
CA LEU A 735 -10.25 -11.36 -15.39
C LEU A 735 -9.51 -10.56 -14.31
N THR A 736 -8.92 -11.22 -13.32
CA THR A 736 -8.11 -10.59 -12.27
C THR A 736 -6.84 -9.95 -12.83
N VAL A 737 -6.13 -10.63 -13.75
CA VAL A 737 -4.95 -10.06 -14.43
C VAL A 737 -5.32 -8.81 -15.24
N LYS A 738 -6.40 -8.86 -16.04
CA LYS A 738 -6.89 -7.70 -16.81
C LYS A 738 -7.40 -6.58 -15.91
N LYS A 739 -8.08 -6.91 -14.80
CA LYS A 739 -8.52 -5.94 -13.78
C LYS A 739 -7.33 -5.18 -13.22
N ASN A 740 -6.31 -5.90 -12.74
CA ASN A 740 -5.11 -5.30 -12.16
C ASN A 740 -4.35 -4.41 -13.15
N LYS A 741 -4.35 -4.74 -14.45
CA LYS A 741 -3.78 -3.89 -15.50
C LYS A 741 -4.45 -2.50 -15.60
N ILE A 742 -5.76 -2.44 -15.35
CA ILE A 742 -6.54 -1.18 -15.38
C ILE A 742 -6.39 -0.42 -14.06
N ILE A 743 -6.50 -1.12 -12.92
CA ILE A 743 -6.63 -0.48 -11.59
C ILE A 743 -5.33 -0.42 -10.78
N SER A 744 -4.21 -0.96 -11.29
CA SER A 744 -2.92 -0.91 -10.57
C SER A 744 -2.51 0.52 -10.25
N ASN A 745 -1.82 0.68 -9.11
CA ASN A 745 -1.28 1.98 -8.70
C ASN A 745 -0.42 2.63 -9.78
N ASP A 746 0.33 1.84 -10.54
CA ASP A 746 1.18 2.35 -11.63
C ASP A 746 0.34 2.79 -12.84
N ALA A 747 -0.73 2.06 -13.19
CA ALA A 747 -1.67 2.52 -14.22
C ALA A 747 -2.37 3.82 -13.81
N LEU A 748 -2.92 3.89 -12.60
CA LEU A 748 -3.59 5.09 -12.09
C LEU A 748 -2.63 6.28 -11.97
N CYS A 749 -1.40 6.05 -11.53
CA CYS A 749 -0.36 7.08 -11.50
C CYS A 749 -0.07 7.61 -12.90
N ARG A 750 0.12 6.72 -13.91
CA ARG A 750 0.33 7.15 -15.31
C ARG A 750 -0.83 7.97 -15.84
N LEU A 751 -2.07 7.55 -15.61
CA LEU A 751 -3.27 8.29 -16.02
C LEU A 751 -3.37 9.65 -15.33
N GLY A 752 -3.11 9.70 -14.02
CA GLY A 752 -3.07 10.94 -13.26
C GLY A 752 -1.99 11.92 -13.75
N CYS A 753 -0.80 11.42 -14.05
CA CYS A 753 0.29 12.21 -14.62
C CYS A 753 -0.07 12.73 -16.03
N ALA A 754 -0.69 11.90 -16.87
CA ALA A 754 -1.16 12.31 -18.20
C ALA A 754 -2.17 13.47 -18.15
N ARG A 755 -2.89 13.62 -17.04
CA ARG A 755 -3.82 14.74 -16.77
C ARG A 755 -3.24 15.85 -15.89
N LYS A 756 -1.94 15.83 -15.59
CA LYS A 756 -1.23 16.81 -14.74
C LYS A 756 -1.80 16.96 -13.32
N ILE A 757 -2.50 15.94 -12.80
CA ILE A 757 -3.03 15.91 -11.44
C ILE A 757 -1.93 16.08 -10.36
N PRO A 758 -0.71 15.53 -10.50
CA PRO A 758 0.31 15.65 -9.46
C PRO A 758 0.65 17.09 -9.03
N GLY A 759 0.56 18.06 -9.95
CA GLY A 759 0.85 19.46 -9.63
C GLY A 759 -0.20 20.12 -8.72
N PHE A 760 -1.40 19.55 -8.64
CA PHE A 760 -2.48 20.00 -7.75
C PHE A 760 -2.40 19.40 -6.34
N ILE A 761 -1.65 18.31 -6.14
CA ILE A 761 -1.62 17.56 -4.88
C ILE A 761 -1.00 18.40 -3.76
N ARG A 762 -1.67 18.43 -2.60
CA ARG A 762 -1.18 19.08 -1.38
C ARG A 762 -0.62 18.03 -0.43
N ASN A 763 0.70 18.05 -0.21
CA ASN A 763 1.40 17.01 0.56
C ASN A 763 2.24 17.54 1.73
N GLU A 764 2.17 18.82 2.05
CA GLU A 764 2.97 19.46 3.10
C GLU A 764 2.10 20.38 3.97
N PRO A 765 2.42 20.52 5.26
CA PRO A 765 1.72 21.47 6.11
C PRO A 765 2.02 22.90 5.70
N PHE A 766 1.07 23.81 5.92
CA PHE A 766 1.27 25.23 5.65
C PHE A 766 2.37 25.82 6.55
N ASP A 767 3.47 26.27 5.93
CA ASP A 767 4.56 26.99 6.59
C ASP A 767 4.40 28.51 6.42
N LEU A 768 4.22 29.20 7.54
CA LEU A 768 4.10 30.65 7.59
C LEU A 768 5.37 31.39 7.17
N LYS A 769 6.56 30.78 7.35
CA LYS A 769 7.83 31.42 6.98
C LYS A 769 8.05 31.44 5.48
N ALA A 770 7.49 30.46 4.77
CA ALA A 770 7.56 30.32 3.33
C ALA A 770 6.36 30.99 2.60
N TRP A 771 5.40 31.54 3.35
CA TRP A 771 4.24 32.21 2.78
C TRP A 771 4.64 33.48 2.01
N LEU A 772 4.14 33.59 0.78
CA LEU A 772 4.41 34.73 -0.09
C LEU A 772 3.62 35.95 0.39
N ILE A 773 4.34 36.94 0.92
CA ILE A 773 3.74 38.23 1.26
C ILE A 773 3.46 38.98 -0.05
N PRO A 774 2.21 39.32 -0.37
CA PRO A 774 1.89 39.99 -1.63
C PRO A 774 2.51 41.38 -1.70
N GLY A 775 3.20 41.70 -2.80
CA GLY A 775 3.87 42.99 -2.99
C GLY A 775 5.19 43.16 -2.22
N ASP A 776 5.71 42.10 -1.60
CA ASP A 776 7.06 42.07 -1.04
C ASP A 776 8.07 41.64 -2.11
N ASN A 777 8.94 42.57 -2.51
CA ASN A 777 9.94 42.34 -3.56
C ASN A 777 11.29 41.86 -2.98
N SER A 778 11.40 41.68 -1.66
CA SER A 778 12.67 41.34 -1.02
C SER A 778 13.14 39.91 -1.33
N GLN A 779 12.21 39.03 -1.74
CA GLN A 779 12.49 37.69 -2.19
C GLN A 779 12.01 37.56 -3.65
N ILE A 780 12.94 37.47 -4.59
CA ILE A 780 12.64 37.33 -6.02
C ILE A 780 12.02 35.94 -6.23
N HIS A 781 10.69 35.87 -6.30
CA HIS A 781 9.95 34.65 -6.63
C HIS A 781 9.30 34.83 -8.00
N THR A 782 9.96 34.38 -9.05
CA THR A 782 9.37 34.34 -10.40
C THR A 782 8.53 33.07 -10.54
N PHE A 783 7.33 33.21 -11.11
CA PHE A 783 6.51 32.07 -11.49
C PHE A 783 6.84 31.61 -12.91
N ASP A 784 6.99 30.31 -13.10
CA ASP A 784 7.11 29.69 -14.42
C ASP A 784 5.71 29.41 -14.99
N GLU A 785 5.46 29.85 -16.22
CA GLU A 785 4.20 29.60 -16.94
C GLU A 785 4.16 28.15 -17.44
N GLU A 786 3.10 27.43 -17.07
CA GLU A 786 2.75 26.13 -17.61
C GLU A 786 1.41 26.16 -18.34
N PHE A 787 1.31 25.45 -19.45
CA PHE A 787 0.04 25.28 -20.18
C PHE A 787 -0.58 23.93 -19.79
N LEU A 788 -1.78 23.95 -19.19
CA LEU A 788 -2.55 22.72 -18.90
C LEU A 788 -3.29 22.23 -20.15
N THR A 789 -3.79 23.18 -20.94
CA THR A 789 -4.46 23.01 -22.23
C THR A 789 -4.01 24.12 -23.20
N SER A 790 -4.51 24.16 -24.43
CA SER A 790 -4.19 25.21 -25.41
C SER A 790 -4.65 26.63 -24.98
N SER A 791 -5.53 26.75 -23.97
CA SER A 791 -6.08 28.02 -23.47
C SER A 791 -5.84 28.30 -21.98
N ASP A 792 -5.66 27.28 -21.13
CA ASP A 792 -5.54 27.47 -19.67
C ASP A 792 -4.09 27.47 -19.22
N LYS A 793 -3.68 28.60 -18.62
CA LYS A 793 -2.38 28.79 -17.99
C LYS A 793 -2.42 28.42 -16.52
N MET A 794 -1.38 27.75 -16.04
CA MET A 794 -1.07 27.55 -14.64
C MET A 794 0.30 28.16 -14.35
N TYR A 795 0.53 28.56 -13.10
CA TYR A 795 1.84 29.01 -12.67
C TYR A 795 2.47 27.98 -11.75
N SER A 796 3.79 27.88 -11.76
CA SER A 796 4.52 27.00 -10.86
C SER A 796 5.74 27.68 -10.25
N ARG A 797 6.22 27.13 -9.13
CA ARG A 797 7.29 27.73 -8.32
C ARG A 797 8.36 26.72 -7.92
N GLU A 798 7.95 25.53 -7.53
CA GLU A 798 8.83 24.53 -6.93
C GLU A 798 8.50 23.16 -7.50
N LYS A 799 9.53 22.32 -7.66
CA LYS A 799 9.33 20.91 -7.95
C LYS A 799 9.08 20.14 -6.66
N GLN A 800 8.08 19.29 -6.68
CA GLN A 800 7.76 18.38 -5.60
C GLN A 800 7.89 16.93 -6.05
N LYS A 801 8.33 16.08 -5.13
CA LYS A 801 8.55 14.65 -5.37
C LYS A 801 7.56 13.81 -4.61
N PHE A 802 6.92 12.89 -5.32
CA PHE A 802 5.93 11.97 -4.78
C PHE A 802 6.28 10.54 -5.07
N LYS A 803 5.84 9.62 -4.20
CA LYS A 803 5.77 8.21 -4.56
C LYS A 803 4.59 8.01 -5.50
N SER A 804 4.73 7.16 -6.53
CA SER A 804 3.65 6.84 -7.49
C SER A 804 2.33 6.49 -6.80
N LYS A 805 2.42 5.71 -5.73
CA LYS A 805 1.28 5.35 -4.88
C LYS A 805 0.44 6.56 -4.44
N ARG A 806 1.07 7.70 -4.09
CA ARG A 806 0.32 8.88 -3.64
C ARG A 806 -0.53 9.51 -4.73
N VAL A 807 -0.07 9.46 -5.98
CA VAL A 807 -0.84 9.95 -7.12
C VAL A 807 -2.04 9.04 -7.35
N ALA A 808 -1.86 7.72 -7.26
CA ALA A 808 -2.95 6.76 -7.33
C ALA A 808 -3.98 6.98 -6.20
N ASP A 809 -3.54 7.09 -4.94
CA ASP A 809 -4.42 7.37 -3.78
C ASP A 809 -5.29 8.64 -4.03
N VAL A 810 -4.71 9.70 -4.61
CA VAL A 810 -5.44 10.94 -4.96
C VAL A 810 -6.41 10.73 -6.11
N VAL A 811 -6.04 9.96 -7.14
CA VAL A 811 -6.94 9.64 -8.27
C VAL A 811 -8.16 8.87 -7.77
N GLU A 812 -7.96 7.86 -6.91
CA GLU A 812 -9.04 7.13 -6.25
C GLU A 812 -9.91 8.07 -5.40
N ALA A 813 -9.28 8.95 -4.62
CA ALA A 813 -10.02 9.93 -3.83
C ALA A 813 -10.83 10.92 -4.68
N LEU A 814 -10.33 11.32 -5.85
CA LEU A 814 -11.09 12.15 -6.78
C LEU A 814 -12.29 11.38 -7.34
N ILE A 815 -12.13 10.11 -7.73
CA ILE A 815 -13.26 9.25 -8.12
C ILE A 815 -14.30 9.18 -6.98
N GLY A 816 -13.85 9.00 -5.73
CA GLY A 816 -14.72 9.02 -4.55
C GLY A 816 -15.41 10.37 -4.29
N ALA A 817 -14.75 11.49 -4.56
CA ALA A 817 -15.34 12.83 -4.46
C ALA A 817 -16.50 13.01 -5.46
N TYR A 818 -16.29 12.58 -6.70
CA TYR A 818 -17.32 12.63 -7.75
C TYR A 818 -18.47 11.67 -7.43
N LEU A 819 -18.16 10.47 -6.93
CA LEU A 819 -19.16 9.49 -6.54
C LEU A 819 -20.04 9.96 -5.38
N SER A 820 -19.42 10.49 -4.32
CA SER A 820 -20.13 10.92 -3.11
C SER A 820 -21.06 12.11 -3.33
N SER A 821 -20.75 12.98 -4.29
CA SER A 821 -21.52 14.21 -4.54
C SER A 821 -22.43 14.11 -5.77
N GLY A 822 -21.94 13.53 -6.87
CA GLY A 822 -22.64 13.46 -8.16
C GLY A 822 -23.13 12.06 -8.55
N GLY A 823 -22.93 11.05 -7.70
CA GLY A 823 -23.33 9.66 -7.96
C GLY A 823 -22.46 8.93 -8.99
N GLU A 824 -22.88 7.73 -9.38
CA GLU A 824 -22.10 6.84 -10.25
C GLU A 824 -21.83 7.46 -11.62
N VAL A 825 -22.81 8.16 -12.20
CA VAL A 825 -22.68 8.83 -13.50
C VAL A 825 -21.55 9.86 -13.50
N ALA A 826 -21.39 10.60 -12.39
CA ALA A 826 -20.32 11.57 -12.24
C ALA A 826 -18.95 10.91 -12.11
N ALA A 827 -18.87 9.83 -11.33
CA ALA A 827 -17.64 9.07 -11.19
C ALA A 827 -17.19 8.44 -12.51
N LEU A 828 -18.12 7.84 -13.28
CA LEU A 828 -17.85 7.29 -14.61
C LEU A 828 -17.40 8.36 -15.60
N SER A 829 -18.03 9.54 -15.59
CA SER A 829 -17.61 10.66 -16.42
C SER A 829 -16.17 11.10 -16.11
N PHE A 830 -15.82 11.17 -14.82
CA PHE A 830 -14.45 11.49 -14.40
C PHE A 830 -13.45 10.39 -14.80
N MET A 831 -13.82 9.12 -14.63
CA MET A 831 -13.01 7.97 -15.06
C MET A 831 -12.77 7.96 -16.58
N LYS A 832 -13.80 8.26 -17.37
CA LYS A 832 -13.69 8.41 -18.83
C LYS A 832 -12.73 9.54 -19.20
N TRP A 833 -12.82 10.67 -18.52
CA TRP A 833 -11.88 11.77 -18.70
C TRP A 833 -10.44 11.38 -18.31
N LEU A 834 -10.23 10.60 -17.25
CA LEU A 834 -8.89 10.06 -16.92
C LEU A 834 -8.32 9.15 -18.00
N GLY A 835 -9.17 8.50 -18.81
CA GLY A 835 -8.78 7.52 -19.83
C GLY A 835 -9.17 6.08 -19.49
N VAL A 836 -10.04 5.89 -18.48
CA VAL A 836 -10.66 4.61 -18.15
C VAL A 836 -12.05 4.59 -18.78
N ASP A 837 -12.16 4.02 -19.98
CA ASP A 837 -13.43 3.95 -20.72
C ASP A 837 -14.26 2.75 -20.21
N ILE A 838 -15.22 3.03 -19.33
CA ILE A 838 -16.17 2.07 -18.78
C ILE A 838 -17.58 2.60 -19.04
N ASP A 839 -18.40 1.78 -19.66
CA ASP A 839 -19.79 2.09 -19.98
C ASP A 839 -20.70 0.98 -19.44
N PHE A 840 -21.69 1.35 -18.63
CA PHE A 840 -22.61 0.38 -18.02
C PHE A 840 -23.72 -0.11 -18.95
N VAL A 841 -23.60 0.05 -20.28
CA VAL A 841 -24.65 -0.30 -21.25
C VAL A 841 -25.27 -1.67 -20.94
N ASP A 842 -26.60 -1.69 -20.89
CA ASP A 842 -27.43 -2.85 -20.58
C ASP A 842 -27.53 -3.75 -21.82
N ALA A 843 -26.50 -4.55 -22.05
CA ALA A 843 -26.63 -5.73 -22.90
C ALA A 843 -27.13 -6.90 -22.03
N PRO A 844 -28.29 -7.50 -22.32
CA PRO A 844 -28.68 -8.74 -21.66
C PRO A 844 -27.63 -9.79 -21.99
N LEU A 845 -27.04 -10.43 -20.97
CA LEU A 845 -26.17 -11.59 -21.18
C LEU A 845 -27.03 -12.77 -21.63
N PRO A 846 -26.92 -13.25 -22.88
CA PRO A 846 -27.70 -14.40 -23.33
C PRO A 846 -27.16 -15.66 -22.64
N ARG A 847 -27.88 -16.16 -21.64
CA ARG A 847 -27.64 -17.48 -21.05
C ARG A 847 -28.63 -18.48 -21.64
N HIS A 848 -28.13 -19.49 -22.33
CA HIS A 848 -28.94 -20.57 -22.90
C HIS A 848 -28.47 -21.93 -22.41
N PHE A 849 -28.77 -22.25 -21.15
CA PHE A 849 -28.55 -23.59 -20.60
C PHE A 849 -29.87 -24.13 -20.01
N PRO A 850 -30.62 -24.97 -20.75
CA PRO A 850 -31.79 -25.62 -20.18
C PRO A 850 -31.34 -26.60 -19.09
N MET A 851 -31.49 -26.21 -17.82
CA MET A 851 -31.15 -27.02 -16.64
C MET A 851 -32.36 -27.12 -15.71
N ASN A 852 -32.60 -28.30 -15.14
CA ASN A 852 -33.57 -28.46 -14.05
C ASN A 852 -32.86 -28.26 -12.70
N ALA A 853 -32.80 -27.01 -12.23
CA ALA A 853 -32.11 -26.63 -10.99
C ALA A 853 -32.67 -27.34 -9.74
N GLU A 854 -33.97 -27.64 -9.70
CA GLU A 854 -34.63 -28.29 -8.56
C GLU A 854 -34.13 -29.72 -8.29
N LYS A 855 -33.49 -30.37 -9.28
CA LYS A 855 -32.85 -31.69 -9.09
C LYS A 855 -31.52 -31.62 -8.34
N LEU A 856 -30.84 -30.48 -8.37
CA LEU A 856 -29.49 -30.32 -7.84
C LEU A 856 -29.47 -29.59 -6.50
N ILE A 857 -30.32 -28.57 -6.36
CA ILE A 857 -30.37 -27.71 -5.18
C ILE A 857 -31.83 -27.44 -4.75
N ASN A 858 -32.01 -27.11 -3.47
CA ASN A 858 -33.31 -26.70 -2.95
C ASN A 858 -33.56 -25.21 -3.24
N VAL A 859 -34.01 -24.92 -4.46
CA VAL A 859 -34.25 -23.54 -4.94
C VAL A 859 -35.18 -22.77 -4.00
N ARG A 860 -36.30 -23.36 -3.58
CA ARG A 860 -37.29 -22.68 -2.71
C ARG A 860 -36.71 -22.26 -1.36
N TYR A 861 -35.88 -23.11 -0.75
CA TYR A 861 -35.21 -22.77 0.50
C TYR A 861 -34.25 -21.60 0.32
N LEU A 862 -33.43 -21.63 -0.74
CA LEU A 862 -32.43 -20.60 -1.02
C LEU A 862 -33.08 -19.26 -1.40
N GLU A 863 -34.14 -19.27 -2.21
CA GLU A 863 -34.91 -18.06 -2.53
C GLU A 863 -35.57 -17.45 -1.29
N SER A 864 -36.10 -18.30 -0.39
CA SER A 864 -36.64 -17.84 0.89
C SER A 864 -35.57 -17.27 1.81
N LEU A 865 -34.35 -17.84 1.81
CA LEU A 865 -33.22 -17.40 2.63
C LEU A 865 -32.66 -16.06 2.13
N LEU A 866 -32.59 -15.87 0.81
CA LEU A 866 -32.09 -14.65 0.16
C LEU A 866 -33.16 -13.56 0.00
N HIS A 867 -34.42 -13.88 0.30
CA HIS A 867 -35.57 -13.01 0.03
C HIS A 867 -35.61 -12.50 -1.43
N TYR A 868 -35.17 -13.34 -2.37
CA TYR A 868 -35.05 -13.02 -3.78
C TYR A 868 -35.53 -14.20 -4.63
N LYS A 869 -36.31 -13.92 -5.67
CA LYS A 869 -36.83 -14.94 -6.60
C LYS A 869 -36.08 -14.84 -7.92
N PHE A 870 -35.40 -15.91 -8.31
CA PHE A 870 -34.56 -15.91 -9.51
C PHE A 870 -35.39 -16.02 -10.78
N ASN A 871 -35.06 -15.20 -11.78
CA ASN A 871 -35.58 -15.36 -13.13
C ASN A 871 -34.89 -16.54 -13.84
N ASP A 872 -33.59 -16.71 -13.62
CA ASP A 872 -32.78 -17.85 -14.06
C ASP A 872 -32.19 -18.63 -12.87
N PRO A 873 -32.86 -19.71 -12.40
CA PRO A 873 -32.35 -20.56 -11.34
C PRO A 873 -31.02 -21.26 -11.63
N SER A 874 -30.55 -21.27 -12.89
CA SER A 874 -29.24 -21.84 -13.23
C SER A 874 -28.07 -21.02 -12.63
N LEU A 875 -28.26 -19.72 -12.40
CA LEU A 875 -27.28 -18.85 -11.73
C LEU A 875 -27.05 -19.29 -10.28
N LEU A 876 -28.11 -19.73 -9.62
CA LEU A 876 -28.02 -20.24 -8.25
C LEU A 876 -27.25 -21.56 -8.18
N VAL A 877 -27.43 -22.44 -9.17
CA VAL A 877 -26.65 -23.68 -9.29
C VAL A 877 -25.18 -23.36 -9.56
N GLU A 878 -24.89 -22.43 -10.47
CA GLU A 878 -23.51 -22.00 -10.78
C GLU A 878 -22.79 -21.44 -9.54
N ALA A 879 -23.45 -20.55 -8.79
CA ALA A 879 -22.94 -19.97 -7.55
C ALA A 879 -22.63 -21.01 -6.46
N LEU A 880 -23.36 -22.13 -6.44
CA LEU A 880 -23.16 -23.20 -5.46
C LEU A 880 -22.24 -24.33 -5.97
N THR A 881 -21.75 -24.26 -7.20
CA THR A 881 -20.94 -25.33 -7.81
C THR A 881 -19.45 -25.05 -7.70
N HIS A 882 -18.75 -25.85 -6.90
CA HIS A 882 -17.30 -25.83 -6.80
C HIS A 882 -16.62 -26.54 -7.98
N GLY A 883 -15.42 -26.09 -8.38
CA GLY A 883 -14.69 -26.59 -9.55
C GLY A 883 -14.39 -28.10 -9.55
N SER A 884 -14.42 -28.76 -8.39
CA SER A 884 -14.29 -30.23 -8.30
C SER A 884 -15.53 -31.01 -8.76
N TYR A 885 -16.70 -30.36 -8.83
CA TYR A 885 -17.97 -30.98 -9.20
C TYR A 885 -18.18 -30.96 -10.72
N MET A 886 -17.74 -32.02 -11.39
CA MET A 886 -17.59 -32.09 -12.85
C MET A 886 -18.78 -32.78 -13.55
N LEU A 887 -20.03 -32.46 -13.21
CA LEU A 887 -21.18 -33.03 -13.91
C LEU A 887 -21.38 -32.41 -15.31
N PRO A 888 -21.73 -33.18 -16.36
CA PRO A 888 -21.97 -32.65 -17.69
C PRO A 888 -23.11 -31.63 -17.77
N GLU A 889 -24.16 -31.76 -16.93
CA GLU A 889 -25.31 -30.85 -16.96
C GLU A 889 -25.01 -29.45 -16.43
N ILE A 890 -23.91 -29.26 -15.69
CA ILE A 890 -23.53 -27.99 -15.08
C ILE A 890 -22.35 -27.39 -15.85
N PRO A 891 -22.55 -26.36 -16.68
CA PRO A 891 -21.50 -25.86 -17.57
C PRO A 891 -20.48 -24.97 -16.86
N ARG A 892 -20.80 -24.33 -15.73
CA ARG A 892 -19.89 -23.35 -15.09
C ARG A 892 -19.78 -23.59 -13.59
N CYS A 893 -18.75 -23.01 -12.99
CA CYS A 893 -18.53 -23.01 -11.54
C CYS A 893 -18.56 -21.59 -10.99
N TYR A 894 -18.61 -21.45 -9.68
CA TYR A 894 -18.88 -20.17 -9.00
C TYR A 894 -17.83 -19.08 -9.24
N GLN A 895 -16.61 -19.42 -9.67
CA GLN A 895 -15.44 -18.52 -9.70
C GLN A 895 -15.65 -17.20 -10.46
N ARG A 896 -16.37 -17.24 -11.60
CA ARG A 896 -16.67 -15.99 -12.34
C ARG A 896 -17.67 -15.10 -11.60
N LEU A 897 -18.65 -15.70 -10.93
CA LEU A 897 -19.63 -14.98 -10.12
C LEU A 897 -19.02 -14.47 -8.81
N GLU A 898 -18.09 -15.22 -8.21
CA GLU A 898 -17.25 -14.80 -7.09
C GLU A 898 -16.46 -13.55 -7.45
N PHE A 899 -15.72 -13.56 -8.57
CA PHE A 899 -14.97 -12.40 -9.06
C PHE A 899 -15.83 -11.13 -9.14
N LEU A 900 -17.06 -11.26 -9.66
CA LEU A 900 -18.00 -10.14 -9.77
C LEU A 900 -18.57 -9.75 -8.41
N GLY A 901 -18.99 -10.75 -7.62
CA GLY A 901 -19.62 -10.58 -6.33
C GLY A 901 -18.72 -9.95 -5.28
N ASP A 902 -17.43 -10.31 -5.25
CA ASP A 902 -16.40 -9.68 -4.41
C ASP A 902 -16.39 -8.15 -4.62
N ALA A 903 -16.28 -7.71 -5.88
CA ALA A 903 -16.26 -6.29 -6.21
C ALA A 903 -17.59 -5.58 -5.93
N VAL A 904 -18.73 -6.25 -6.16
CA VAL A 904 -20.06 -5.71 -5.87
C VAL A 904 -20.25 -5.52 -4.37
N LEU A 905 -20.01 -6.56 -3.57
CA LEU A 905 -20.18 -6.53 -2.13
C LEU A 905 -19.23 -5.55 -1.46
N ASP A 906 -17.96 -5.49 -1.87
CA ASP A 906 -17.00 -4.50 -1.38
C ASP A 906 -17.52 -3.07 -1.59
N TYR A 907 -18.04 -2.78 -2.79
CA TYR A 907 -18.60 -1.46 -3.10
C TYR A 907 -19.89 -1.16 -2.32
N VAL A 908 -20.91 -2.02 -2.36
CA VAL A 908 -22.19 -1.71 -1.69
C VAL A 908 -22.05 -1.60 -0.18
N VAL A 909 -21.20 -2.42 0.44
CA VAL A 909 -20.91 -2.32 1.88
C VAL A 909 -20.12 -1.05 2.19
N THR A 910 -19.09 -0.72 1.41
CA THR A 910 -18.29 0.50 1.61
C THR A 910 -19.15 1.76 1.43
N ALA A 911 -19.98 1.81 0.39
CA ALA A 911 -20.91 2.91 0.16
C ALA A 911 -21.93 3.02 1.31
N HIS A 912 -22.52 1.90 1.76
CA HIS A 912 -23.44 1.88 2.90
C HIS A 912 -22.78 2.45 4.17
N LEU A 913 -21.57 2.01 4.49
CA LEU A 913 -20.83 2.47 5.67
C LEU A 913 -20.47 3.97 5.58
N TYR A 914 -20.03 4.42 4.41
CA TYR A 914 -19.67 5.82 4.16
C TYR A 914 -20.87 6.75 4.35
N PHE A 915 -22.02 6.44 3.74
CA PHE A 915 -23.21 7.29 3.82
C PHE A 915 -23.96 7.20 5.15
N LYS A 916 -23.92 6.03 5.82
CA LYS A 916 -24.59 5.84 7.11
C LYS A 916 -23.89 6.55 8.26
N TYR A 917 -22.57 6.69 8.20
CA TYR A 917 -21.77 7.29 9.26
C TYR A 917 -20.94 8.49 8.76
N PRO A 918 -21.59 9.62 8.43
CA PRO A 918 -20.88 10.81 7.97
C PRO A 918 -19.96 11.35 9.07
N GLY A 919 -18.72 11.73 8.70
CA GLY A 919 -17.76 12.33 9.62
C GLY A 919 -16.93 11.35 10.46
N LEU A 920 -17.03 10.03 10.21
CA LEU A 920 -16.08 9.08 10.78
C LEU A 920 -14.65 9.36 10.28
N THR A 921 -13.67 9.00 11.10
CA THR A 921 -12.28 9.05 10.67
C THR A 921 -12.06 8.03 9.55
N PRO A 922 -11.27 8.36 8.52
CA PRO A 922 -11.06 7.45 7.38
C PRO A 922 -10.54 6.07 7.80
N GLY A 923 -9.57 6.04 8.73
CA GLY A 923 -9.05 4.79 9.27
C GLY A 923 -10.13 3.88 9.84
N LEU A 924 -11.17 4.45 10.49
CA LEU A 924 -12.29 3.69 11.04
C LEU A 924 -13.23 3.16 9.95
N ILE A 925 -13.44 3.90 8.85
CA ILE A 925 -14.20 3.40 7.69
C ILE A 925 -13.48 2.21 7.07
N THR A 926 -12.16 2.29 6.89
CA THR A 926 -11.35 1.17 6.41
C THR A 926 -11.42 -0.03 7.35
N ASP A 927 -11.45 0.19 8.66
CA ASP A 927 -11.62 -0.88 9.66
C ASP A 927 -13.02 -1.51 9.61
N LEU A 928 -14.07 -0.70 9.48
CA LEU A 928 -15.44 -1.17 9.31
C LEU A 928 -15.60 -2.00 8.03
N ARG A 929 -15.02 -1.53 6.92
CA ARG A 929 -14.98 -2.27 5.65
C ARG A 929 -14.28 -3.61 5.83
N SER A 930 -13.05 -3.61 6.37
CA SER A 930 -12.25 -4.83 6.54
C SER A 930 -12.84 -5.83 7.54
N ALA A 931 -13.64 -5.36 8.50
CA ALA A 931 -14.35 -6.20 9.46
C ALA A 931 -15.67 -6.75 8.90
N SER A 932 -16.30 -6.05 7.95
CA SER A 932 -17.57 -6.42 7.33
C SER A 932 -17.39 -7.33 6.11
N VAL A 933 -16.40 -7.00 5.27
CA VAL A 933 -16.05 -7.71 4.03
C VAL A 933 -14.79 -8.54 4.30
N ASN A 934 -14.98 -9.70 4.90
CA ASN A 934 -13.90 -10.65 5.18
C ASN A 934 -14.40 -12.07 5.00
N ASN A 935 -13.62 -12.88 4.29
CA ASN A 935 -13.86 -14.30 4.08
C ASN A 935 -14.12 -15.08 5.38
N GLU A 936 -13.48 -14.72 6.52
CA GLU A 936 -13.79 -15.34 7.82
C GLU A 936 -15.25 -15.08 8.26
N CYS A 937 -15.73 -13.85 8.13
CA CYS A 937 -17.11 -13.45 8.46
C CYS A 937 -18.12 -14.09 7.50
N TYR A 938 -17.78 -14.16 6.21
CA TYR A 938 -18.63 -14.81 5.22
C TYR A 938 -18.73 -16.31 5.45
N ALA A 939 -17.63 -16.98 5.80
CA ALA A 939 -17.66 -18.41 6.13
C ALA A 939 -18.57 -18.71 7.33
N GLN A 940 -18.49 -17.90 8.40
CA GLN A 940 -19.38 -18.04 9.56
C GLN A 940 -20.85 -17.82 9.18
N SER A 941 -21.10 -16.80 8.36
CA SER A 941 -22.44 -16.47 7.86
C SER A 941 -23.01 -17.61 7.01
N ALA A 942 -22.18 -18.24 6.17
CA ALA A 942 -22.56 -19.37 5.33
C ALA A 942 -22.89 -20.62 6.18
N VAL A 943 -22.16 -20.86 7.26
CA VAL A 943 -22.45 -21.95 8.19
C VAL A 943 -23.76 -21.69 8.94
N LYS A 944 -23.91 -20.48 9.51
CA LYS A 944 -25.11 -20.03 10.23
C LYS A 944 -26.38 -20.15 9.39
N ALA A 945 -26.30 -19.80 8.10
CA ALA A 945 -27.41 -19.89 7.15
C ALA A 945 -27.63 -21.30 6.55
N GLY A 946 -26.79 -22.27 6.90
CA GLY A 946 -26.88 -23.64 6.38
C GLY A 946 -26.44 -23.81 4.92
N LEU A 947 -25.78 -22.80 4.32
CA LEU A 947 -25.36 -22.83 2.90
C LEU A 947 -24.36 -23.95 2.61
N HIS A 948 -23.53 -24.32 3.59
CA HIS A 948 -22.57 -25.44 3.48
C HIS A 948 -23.21 -26.77 3.07
N LYS A 949 -24.51 -26.97 3.31
CA LYS A 949 -25.27 -28.18 2.92
C LYS A 949 -25.67 -28.20 1.44
N HIS A 950 -25.58 -27.05 0.78
CA HIS A 950 -26.03 -26.85 -0.60
C HIS A 950 -24.86 -26.66 -1.59
N ILE A 951 -23.62 -26.66 -1.10
CA ILE A 951 -22.43 -26.56 -1.96
C ILE A 951 -22.21 -27.88 -2.68
N LEU A 952 -22.17 -27.83 -4.01
CA LEU A 952 -21.92 -28.99 -4.86
C LEU A 952 -20.40 -29.15 -5.03
N HIS A 953 -19.82 -30.18 -4.41
CA HIS A 953 -18.40 -30.51 -4.52
C HIS A 953 -18.14 -32.03 -4.48
N ALA A 954 -17.00 -32.46 -5.04
CA ALA A 954 -16.58 -33.87 -5.03
C ALA A 954 -15.28 -34.13 -4.23
N SER A 955 -14.71 -33.09 -3.59
CA SER A 955 -13.47 -33.21 -2.82
C SER A 955 -13.71 -33.72 -1.39
N GLN A 956 -13.05 -34.82 -1.04
CA GLN A 956 -13.11 -35.40 0.31
C GLN A 956 -12.37 -34.55 1.35
N ASP A 957 -11.30 -33.85 0.94
CA ASP A 957 -10.56 -32.93 1.82
C ASP A 957 -11.42 -31.72 2.19
N LEU A 958 -12.14 -31.16 1.21
CA LEU A 958 -13.08 -30.06 1.44
C LEU A 958 -14.21 -30.50 2.38
N GLN A 959 -14.80 -31.67 2.16
CA GLN A 959 -15.83 -32.23 3.04
C GLN A 959 -15.34 -32.32 4.50
N ARG A 960 -14.14 -32.86 4.72
CA ARG A 960 -13.56 -33.00 6.06
C ARG A 960 -13.37 -31.64 6.74
N GLN A 961 -12.94 -30.61 6.01
CA GLN A 961 -12.75 -29.29 6.59
C GLN A 961 -14.05 -28.53 6.85
N ILE A 962 -15.07 -28.71 6.00
CA ILE A 962 -16.40 -28.15 6.24
C ILE A 962 -16.99 -28.78 7.51
N LEU A 963 -16.88 -30.10 7.70
CA LEU A 963 -17.37 -30.77 8.90
C LEU A 963 -16.65 -30.26 10.16
N GLY A 964 -15.32 -30.18 10.16
CA GLY A 964 -14.57 -29.62 11.29
C GLY A 964 -14.93 -28.16 11.58
N THR A 965 -15.21 -27.37 10.54
CA THR A 965 -15.67 -25.98 10.67
C THR A 965 -17.04 -25.88 11.35
N VAL A 966 -17.98 -26.75 10.99
CA VAL A 966 -19.31 -26.79 11.61
C VAL A 966 -19.20 -27.18 13.09
N GLU A 967 -18.41 -28.19 13.41
CA GLU A 967 -18.16 -28.60 14.81
C GLU A 967 -17.49 -27.50 15.65
N ASP A 968 -16.55 -26.75 15.07
CA ASP A 968 -15.90 -25.63 15.74
C ASP A 968 -16.84 -24.43 15.89
N PHE A 969 -17.74 -24.22 14.92
CA PHE A 969 -18.75 -23.17 14.98
C PHE A 969 -19.78 -23.43 16.09
N GLU A 970 -20.20 -24.68 16.29
CA GLU A 970 -21.10 -25.06 17.39
C GLU A 970 -20.49 -24.82 18.79
N LYS A 971 -19.16 -24.72 18.89
CA LYS A 971 -18.43 -24.43 20.15
C LYS A 971 -18.19 -22.94 20.40
N LEU A 972 -18.40 -22.08 19.39
CA LEU A 972 -18.22 -20.63 19.50
C LEU A 972 -19.47 -20.00 20.13
N ASP A 973 -19.29 -19.10 21.10
CA ASP A 973 -20.40 -18.31 21.66
C ASP A 973 -21.07 -17.50 20.53
N LEU A 974 -22.37 -17.76 20.30
CA LEU A 974 -23.21 -17.24 19.20
C LEU A 974 -23.35 -15.70 19.12
N LEU A 975 -22.65 -14.94 19.96
CA LEU A 975 -22.87 -13.50 20.17
C LEU A 975 -22.09 -12.59 19.21
N SER A 976 -21.00 -13.04 18.57
CA SER A 976 -20.25 -12.22 17.61
C SER A 976 -20.00 -12.96 16.27
N THR A 977 -20.79 -12.64 15.25
CA THR A 977 -20.53 -13.07 13.84
C THR A 977 -19.54 -12.13 13.12
N PHE A 978 -18.88 -11.22 13.86
CA PHE A 978 -18.07 -10.14 13.31
C PHE A 978 -16.74 -10.01 14.04
N GLY A 979 -15.68 -9.73 13.29
CA GLY A 979 -14.39 -9.33 13.82
C GLY A 979 -13.34 -10.42 13.85
N TRP A 980 -12.19 -10.08 14.43
CA TRP A 980 -10.96 -10.88 14.37
C TRP A 980 -10.85 -11.96 15.46
N GLU A 981 -11.96 -12.35 16.06
CA GLU A 981 -11.98 -13.14 17.31
C GLU A 981 -11.74 -14.64 17.09
N ALA A 982 -12.11 -15.16 15.91
CA ALA A 982 -11.90 -16.55 15.56
C ALA A 982 -10.41 -16.91 15.56
N GLU A 983 -10.06 -17.88 16.41
CA GLU A 983 -8.73 -18.50 16.47
C GLU A 983 -8.61 -19.68 15.48
N THR A 984 -9.68 -19.91 14.69
CA THR A 984 -9.80 -20.95 13.68
C THR A 984 -9.88 -20.36 12.28
N THR A 985 -9.29 -21.06 11.31
CA THR A 985 -9.35 -20.71 9.87
C THR A 985 -10.38 -21.57 9.18
N PHE A 986 -11.33 -20.92 8.51
CA PHE A 986 -12.38 -21.56 7.75
C PHE A 986 -11.96 -21.81 6.29
N PRO A 987 -12.52 -22.83 5.60
CA PRO A 987 -12.37 -23.02 4.17
C PRO A 987 -12.81 -21.78 3.39
N LYS A 988 -11.96 -21.30 2.47
CA LYS A 988 -12.26 -20.12 1.63
C LYS A 988 -13.56 -20.28 0.83
N VAL A 989 -13.79 -21.48 0.31
CA VAL A 989 -15.00 -21.86 -0.45
C VAL A 989 -16.31 -21.42 0.23
N LEU A 990 -16.37 -21.40 1.57
CA LEU A 990 -17.58 -20.95 2.28
C LEU A 990 -17.85 -19.44 2.12
N GLY A 991 -16.81 -18.61 2.08
CA GLY A 991 -16.93 -17.18 1.81
C GLY A 991 -17.10 -16.89 0.33
N ASP A 992 -16.35 -17.57 -0.54
CA ASP A 992 -16.44 -17.44 -1.99
C ASP A 992 -17.89 -17.71 -2.48
N VAL A 993 -18.61 -18.63 -1.83
CA VAL A 993 -20.02 -18.92 -2.14
C VAL A 993 -20.93 -17.73 -1.83
N ILE A 994 -20.74 -17.01 -0.72
CA ILE A 994 -21.54 -15.80 -0.43
C ILE A 994 -21.30 -14.72 -1.49
N GLU A 995 -20.03 -14.52 -1.88
CA GLU A 995 -19.66 -13.59 -2.94
C GLU A 995 -20.31 -14.01 -4.26
N SER A 996 -20.21 -15.28 -4.64
CA SER A 996 -20.82 -15.79 -5.86
C SER A 996 -22.36 -15.69 -5.87
N LEU A 997 -23.03 -15.83 -4.74
CA LEU A 997 -24.47 -15.59 -4.61
C LEU A 997 -24.80 -14.11 -4.81
N GLY A 998 -23.99 -13.20 -4.26
CA GLY A 998 -24.09 -11.77 -4.53
C GLY A 998 -23.93 -11.46 -6.03
N GLY A 999 -22.94 -12.07 -6.68
CA GLY A 999 -22.75 -11.98 -8.13
C GLY A 999 -23.92 -12.55 -8.94
N ALA A 1000 -24.49 -13.68 -8.52
CA ALA A 1000 -25.65 -14.31 -9.16
C ALA A 1000 -26.89 -13.41 -9.12
N ILE A 1001 -27.22 -12.86 -7.95
CA ILE A 1001 -28.37 -11.95 -7.78
C ILE A 1001 -28.13 -10.67 -8.58
N PHE A 1002 -26.90 -10.16 -8.58
CA PHE A 1002 -26.56 -8.96 -9.34
C PHE A 1002 -26.74 -9.16 -10.84
N VAL A 1003 -26.36 -10.30 -11.40
CA VAL A 1003 -26.60 -10.63 -12.81
C VAL A 1003 -28.10 -10.84 -13.09
N ASP A 1004 -28.81 -11.60 -12.25
CA ASP A 1004 -30.23 -11.93 -12.44
C ASP A 1004 -31.16 -10.71 -12.32
N SER A 1005 -30.80 -9.74 -11.47
CA SER A 1005 -31.54 -8.50 -11.25
C SER A 1005 -31.27 -7.42 -12.30
N GLY A 1006 -30.47 -7.71 -13.32
CA GLY A 1006 -30.09 -6.74 -14.35
C GLY A 1006 -29.08 -5.70 -13.84
N PHE A 1007 -28.07 -6.14 -13.09
CA PHE A 1007 -27.01 -5.30 -12.50
C PHE A 1007 -27.54 -4.27 -11.48
N ASN A 1008 -28.57 -4.63 -10.71
CA ASN A 1008 -29.16 -3.75 -9.71
C ASN A 1008 -28.50 -3.94 -8.32
N LYS A 1009 -27.59 -3.03 -7.97
CA LYS A 1009 -26.84 -3.06 -6.70
C LYS A 1009 -27.72 -3.01 -5.44
N ASP A 1010 -28.81 -2.26 -5.47
CA ASP A 1010 -29.70 -2.09 -4.31
C ASP A 1010 -30.46 -3.38 -4.02
N THR A 1011 -30.93 -4.06 -5.07
CA THR A 1011 -31.59 -5.36 -4.98
C THR A 1011 -30.63 -6.43 -4.47
N THR A 1012 -29.40 -6.46 -4.98
CA THR A 1012 -28.35 -7.37 -4.49
C THR A 1012 -28.06 -7.15 -3.01
N PHE A 1013 -27.86 -5.89 -2.59
CA PHE A 1013 -27.56 -5.58 -1.20
C PHE A 1013 -28.72 -5.93 -0.26
N GLN A 1014 -29.97 -5.61 -0.64
CA GLN A 1014 -31.15 -5.97 0.14
C GLN A 1014 -31.30 -7.48 0.33
N SER A 1015 -30.97 -8.27 -0.70
CA SER A 1015 -31.11 -9.73 -0.69
C SER A 1015 -29.99 -10.43 0.11
N ILE A 1016 -28.74 -9.96 0.00
CA ILE A 1016 -27.59 -10.54 0.72
C ILE A 1016 -27.50 -10.05 2.17
N ARG A 1017 -27.98 -8.84 2.48
CA ARG A 1017 -27.86 -8.22 3.80
C ARG A 1017 -28.31 -9.12 4.97
N PRO A 1018 -29.43 -9.87 4.91
CA PRO A 1018 -29.84 -10.78 5.98
C PRO A 1018 -28.78 -11.85 6.32
N LEU A 1019 -27.99 -12.30 5.33
CA LEU A 1019 -26.88 -13.22 5.56
C LEU A 1019 -25.72 -12.55 6.29
N LEU A 1020 -25.53 -11.25 6.08
CA LEU A 1020 -24.44 -10.45 6.66
C LEU A 1020 -24.81 -9.83 8.02
N GLU A 1021 -26.05 -10.03 8.52
CA GLU A 1021 -26.49 -9.40 9.76
C GLU A 1021 -26.11 -10.20 11.02
N PRO A 1022 -25.74 -9.50 12.13
CA PRO A 1022 -25.74 -8.03 12.31
C PRO A 1022 -24.50 -7.24 11.83
N LEU A 1023 -24.62 -6.37 10.82
CA LEU A 1023 -23.49 -5.56 10.29
C LEU A 1023 -22.67 -4.81 11.35
N VAL A 1024 -21.36 -4.68 11.11
CA VAL A 1024 -20.42 -3.98 12.02
C VAL A 1024 -20.79 -2.50 12.16
N THR A 1025 -20.72 -2.00 13.39
CA THR A 1025 -20.96 -0.59 13.73
C THR A 1025 -19.71 0.03 14.34
N PRO A 1026 -19.58 1.37 14.36
CA PRO A 1026 -18.47 2.04 15.04
C PRO A 1026 -18.30 1.65 16.51
N GLN A 1027 -19.38 1.23 17.18
CA GLN A 1027 -19.36 0.79 18.58
C GLN A 1027 -18.94 -0.67 18.74
N THR A 1028 -19.14 -1.51 17.71
CA THR A 1028 -18.85 -2.95 17.74
C THR A 1028 -17.56 -3.34 17.03
N VAL A 1029 -16.98 -2.46 16.21
CA VAL A 1029 -15.75 -2.73 15.47
C VAL A 1029 -14.56 -2.93 16.43
N LYS A 1030 -13.95 -4.11 16.36
CA LYS A 1030 -12.67 -4.41 17.02
C LYS A 1030 -11.55 -4.30 16.01
N LEU A 1031 -10.52 -3.52 16.35
CA LEU A 1031 -9.34 -3.37 15.51
C LEU A 1031 -8.63 -4.71 15.32
N GLN A 1032 -7.97 -4.87 14.18
CA GLN A 1032 -7.13 -6.04 13.95
C GLN A 1032 -5.98 -6.04 14.97
N PRO A 1033 -5.71 -7.16 15.69
CA PRO A 1033 -4.72 -7.18 16.77
C PRO A 1033 -3.31 -6.69 16.36
N VAL A 1034 -2.89 -6.93 15.12
CA VAL A 1034 -1.59 -6.47 14.62
C VAL A 1034 -1.53 -4.94 14.47
N ARG A 1035 -2.64 -4.36 13.99
CA ARG A 1035 -2.77 -2.92 13.77
C ARG A 1035 -2.97 -2.19 15.10
N GLU A 1036 -3.88 -2.67 15.94
CA GLU A 1036 -4.12 -2.13 17.27
C GLU A 1036 -2.82 -2.10 18.09
N LEU A 1037 -2.01 -3.16 18.04
CA LEU A 1037 -0.71 -3.19 18.71
C LEU A 1037 0.25 -2.14 18.16
N SER A 1038 0.30 -1.96 16.84
CA SER A 1038 1.20 -0.96 16.22
C SER A 1038 0.77 0.46 16.57
N GLU A 1039 -0.54 0.77 16.49
CA GLU A 1039 -1.08 2.08 16.86
C GLU A 1039 -0.87 2.39 18.35
N LEU A 1040 -1.05 1.40 19.22
CA LEU A 1040 -0.80 1.56 20.66
C LEU A 1040 0.69 1.81 20.94
N CYS A 1041 1.60 1.13 20.24
CA CYS A 1041 3.03 1.40 20.34
C CYS A 1041 3.36 2.82 19.87
N ASP A 1042 2.81 3.27 18.74
CA ASP A 1042 3.08 4.60 18.19
C ASP A 1042 2.53 5.71 19.11
N GLN A 1043 1.32 5.52 19.67
CA GLN A 1043 0.68 6.49 20.58
C GLN A 1043 1.40 6.62 21.92
N LYS A 1044 1.88 5.51 22.48
CA LYS A 1044 2.52 5.45 23.80
C LYS A 1044 4.05 5.54 23.75
N GLY A 1045 4.64 5.53 22.54
CA GLY A 1045 6.08 5.52 22.34
C GLY A 1045 6.75 4.19 22.73
N TYR A 1046 6.02 3.07 22.66
CA TYR A 1046 6.57 1.75 22.99
C TYR A 1046 7.45 1.22 21.86
N ILE A 1047 8.52 0.50 22.21
CA ILE A 1047 9.47 -0.01 21.23
C ILE A 1047 9.02 -1.41 20.81
N LYS A 1048 8.46 -1.52 19.60
CA LYS A 1048 8.14 -2.81 18.98
C LYS A 1048 9.38 -3.36 18.30
N LYS A 1049 9.87 -4.52 18.76
CA LYS A 1049 10.98 -5.22 18.08
C LYS A 1049 10.48 -5.90 16.81
N LYS A 1050 11.39 -6.16 15.88
CA LYS A 1050 11.07 -6.87 14.64
C LYS A 1050 10.59 -8.28 14.96
N ASP A 1051 9.45 -8.67 14.40
CA ASP A 1051 8.86 -9.99 14.62
C ASP A 1051 9.89 -11.10 14.33
N VAL A 1052 10.08 -12.00 15.29
CA VAL A 1052 11.00 -13.14 15.13
C VAL A 1052 10.20 -14.33 14.65
N VAL A 1053 10.57 -14.85 13.48
CA VAL A 1053 9.96 -16.04 12.91
C VAL A 1053 10.86 -17.23 13.25
N SER A 1054 10.38 -18.13 14.10
CA SER A 1054 11.00 -19.42 14.35
C SER A 1054 10.20 -20.54 13.67
N ARG A 1055 10.85 -21.66 13.38
CA ARG A 1055 10.21 -22.84 12.79
C ARG A 1055 10.66 -24.06 13.58
N GLU A 1056 9.70 -24.75 14.19
CA GLU A 1056 9.95 -26.02 14.88
C GLU A 1056 9.08 -27.08 14.21
N ASN A 1057 9.68 -28.21 13.81
CA ASN A 1057 8.98 -29.36 13.19
C ASN A 1057 8.08 -29.01 11.98
N GLY A 1058 8.45 -28.00 11.20
CA GLY A 1058 7.68 -27.56 10.01
C GLY A 1058 6.50 -26.63 10.31
N VAL A 1059 6.24 -26.32 11.58
CA VAL A 1059 5.24 -25.33 12.01
C VAL A 1059 5.93 -23.98 12.22
N ALA A 1060 5.36 -22.92 11.63
CA ALA A 1060 5.88 -21.56 11.79
C ALA A 1060 5.37 -20.94 13.10
N TYR A 1061 6.30 -20.51 13.93
CA TYR A 1061 6.05 -19.75 15.16
C TYR A 1061 6.44 -18.31 14.92
N ILE A 1062 5.58 -17.39 15.34
CA ILE A 1062 5.88 -15.96 15.29
C ILE A 1062 5.90 -15.44 16.70
N THR A 1063 6.99 -14.76 17.01
CA THR A 1063 7.22 -14.10 18.27
C THR A 1063 7.06 -12.59 18.06
N VAL A 1064 6.10 -12.02 18.75
CA VAL A 1064 5.89 -10.57 18.81
C VAL A 1064 6.40 -10.08 20.16
N GLU A 1065 7.24 -9.05 20.15
CA GLU A 1065 7.86 -8.49 21.34
C GLU A 1065 7.73 -6.95 21.34
N VAL A 1066 7.21 -6.42 22.44
CA VAL A 1066 7.02 -4.98 22.67
C VAL A 1066 7.61 -4.62 24.03
N GLU A 1067 8.49 -3.63 24.04
CA GLU A 1067 9.02 -3.04 25.27
C GLU A 1067 8.20 -1.80 25.63
N ALA A 1068 7.51 -1.87 26.77
CA ALA A 1068 6.65 -0.81 27.29
C ALA A 1068 7.08 -0.49 28.72
N ASN A 1069 7.45 0.77 28.98
CA ASN A 1069 7.82 1.27 30.33
C ASN A 1069 8.91 0.42 31.04
N GLY A 1070 9.89 -0.11 30.30
CA GLY A 1070 10.95 -0.97 30.84
C GLY A 1070 10.55 -2.44 31.07
N VAL A 1071 9.32 -2.83 30.72
CA VAL A 1071 8.83 -4.21 30.77
C VAL A 1071 8.71 -4.77 29.36
N ILE A 1072 9.21 -5.98 29.15
CA ILE A 1072 9.15 -6.67 27.85
C ILE A 1072 7.91 -7.58 27.83
N HIS A 1073 6.96 -7.26 26.96
CA HIS A 1073 5.80 -8.09 26.67
C HIS A 1073 6.09 -8.92 25.43
N LYS A 1074 6.13 -10.24 25.58
CA LYS A 1074 6.50 -11.19 24.52
C LYS A 1074 5.49 -12.32 24.44
N SER A 1075 5.05 -12.66 23.23
CA SER A 1075 4.26 -13.86 22.98
C SER A 1075 4.72 -14.56 21.72
N THR A 1076 4.84 -15.88 21.78
CA THR A 1076 5.18 -16.74 20.66
C THR A 1076 4.00 -17.66 20.37
N CYS A 1077 3.45 -17.60 19.16
CA CYS A 1077 2.31 -18.42 18.76
C CYS A 1077 2.57 -19.11 17.42
N SER A 1078 2.05 -20.32 17.27
CA SER A 1078 1.96 -21.03 15.99
C SER A 1078 0.62 -20.74 15.32
N GLY A 1079 0.58 -20.89 14.00
CA GLY A 1079 -0.63 -20.76 13.18
C GLY A 1079 -0.51 -21.58 11.90
N ARG A 1080 -1.62 -21.82 11.20
CA ARG A 1080 -1.61 -22.53 9.90
C ARG A 1080 -0.79 -21.75 8.86
N ASP A 1081 -0.81 -20.43 8.94
CA ASP A 1081 0.02 -19.54 8.15
C ASP A 1081 0.72 -18.47 9.03
N LYS A 1082 1.66 -17.74 8.42
CA LYS A 1082 2.38 -16.66 9.09
C LYS A 1082 1.46 -15.53 9.54
N ILE A 1083 0.34 -15.29 8.85
CA ILE A 1083 -0.55 -14.17 9.14
C ILE A 1083 -1.32 -14.45 10.43
N MET A 1084 -1.88 -15.65 10.57
CA MET A 1084 -2.56 -16.13 11.76
C MET A 1084 -1.63 -16.20 12.97
N ALA A 1085 -0.44 -16.79 12.81
CA ALA A 1085 0.53 -16.86 13.91
C ALA A 1085 0.86 -15.46 14.46
N LYS A 1086 1.04 -14.49 13.57
CA LYS A 1086 1.26 -13.08 13.93
C LYS A 1086 0.04 -12.43 14.57
N LYS A 1087 -1.18 -12.70 14.08
CA LYS A 1087 -2.45 -12.22 14.63
C LYS A 1087 -2.62 -12.67 16.08
N VAL A 1088 -2.47 -13.96 16.36
CA VAL A 1088 -2.63 -14.54 17.70
C VAL A 1088 -1.53 -14.05 18.65
N ALA A 1089 -0.27 -14.05 18.21
CA ALA A 1089 0.84 -13.50 19.01
C ALA A 1089 0.62 -12.02 19.36
N SER A 1090 0.17 -11.20 18.40
CA SER A 1090 -0.14 -9.79 18.64
C SER A 1090 -1.32 -9.60 19.60
N LYS A 1091 -2.37 -10.43 19.51
CA LYS A 1091 -3.52 -10.45 20.43
C LYS A 1091 -3.09 -10.74 21.87
N ASN A 1092 -2.20 -11.73 22.06
CA ASN A 1092 -1.68 -12.08 23.38
C ASN A 1092 -0.80 -10.98 23.98
N VAL A 1093 0.06 -10.36 23.17
CA VAL A 1093 0.87 -9.20 23.60
C VAL A 1093 -0.03 -8.02 23.95
N LEU A 1094 -1.05 -7.72 23.16
CA LEU A 1094 -2.05 -6.68 23.46
C LEU A 1094 -2.77 -6.92 24.78
N LYS A 1095 -3.19 -8.17 25.03
CA LYS A 1095 -3.85 -8.54 26.29
C LYS A 1095 -2.90 -8.30 27.47
N SER A 1096 -1.65 -8.75 27.36
CA SER A 1096 -0.61 -8.53 28.38
C SER A 1096 -0.32 -7.04 28.61
N LEU A 1097 -0.32 -6.20 27.57
CA LEU A 1097 -0.14 -4.75 27.68
C LEU A 1097 -1.34 -4.05 28.34
N LYS A 1098 -2.57 -4.53 28.11
CA LYS A 1098 -3.79 -3.98 28.72
C LYS A 1098 -3.98 -4.42 30.17
N GLU A 1099 -3.49 -5.61 30.52
CA GLU A 1099 -3.56 -6.17 31.87
C GLU A 1099 -2.50 -5.63 32.83
N CYS A 1100 -1.47 -4.93 32.32
CA CYS A 1100 -0.50 -4.18 33.14
C CYS A 1100 -0.99 -2.73 33.29
N PRO A 1101 -1.66 -2.34 34.40
CA PRO A 1101 -2.04 -0.96 34.59
C PRO A 1101 -0.77 -0.14 34.79
N SER A 1102 -0.69 1.00 34.12
CA SER A 1102 0.31 2.03 34.40
C SER A 1102 0.29 2.36 35.90
N ASN A 1103 1.28 1.91 36.65
CA ASN A 1103 1.63 2.56 37.91
C ASN A 1103 2.05 3.99 37.54
N ALA A 1104 1.17 4.93 37.89
CA ALA A 1104 1.37 6.37 37.74
C ALA A 1104 2.56 6.87 38.56
#